data_AF-A0A0F9IDC8-F1
#
_entry.id   AF-A0A0F9IDC8-F1
#
_cell.length_a   1.000
_cell.length_b   1.000
_cell.length_c   1.000
_cell.angle_alpha   90.00
_cell.angle_beta   90.00
_cell.angle_gamma   90.00
#
_symmetry.space_group_name_H-M   'P 1'
#
loop_
_entity.id
_entity.type
_entity.pdbx_description
1 polymer ?
#
loop_
_entity_poly.entity_id
_entity_poly.type
_entity_poly.pdbx_seq_one_letter_code
_entity_poly.pdbx_strand_id
1 'polypeptide(L)'
;MTTGRRGPVPPPLRAARLLEQERLRALEEPPAAGPITEQAAVVVAQDAGRAVVPGAPVFLTSTEALQFDLQVPADWMVKVTPGETGQAPQVRFVPPNQKELTLEEAQELIAAQQEFLAVPPPEVQRALGAVFPDRDVITLVQWAQDSPEEFLEEITEQGDTEETRALIARVFPDATATQIHDLFYLPQELETQLRDVFDLPLRATPGEVQDWFARVAEDPSAFYSQLLRSSFTSPESAESAEALLRSIQPAYTDEQVEEFFRFDPFREVSADEASRLLSEGVDVVGDKYRTMAMAALGMTREEVNAPDFFNRSPFLRWLDDNPEIKESYQAEIKIPFFQHRLDTSGDFSRSFSAGVQDVEQAAAGALRWLGLDGIAAELNDNAGDMRRFAPVAVGFQGWETLFNPRFWTTTVTRSLPFVLTLLPAGLGGMAAGATVATALGLGRFGITVLTALGATAASRPLEASLEAGGAFDAALDKGFSEAEAKNAATQVFQQNLALAGTDFLQFAAAFAPGPFKSVTGLIARGFVTTIRIGGKVVITGLTEAGEEAVQDIIQRVALGEEVVLDEEMKTAMAVGGIFGVGLGAGGDVLSGMMFRTVETLPVPLLTTYQEAFDAAKATGLDDQRAAYVGLNAIAETEEGRAHITNQVEITKLEEFKKEVVAETPAEQTAWDKHFDEQIANLQPIIEAQDGAPEGFRRVVIGGKQYDVHSGLSDAAAQDLIQSGAIEVGEQSVLEEEAYRRIEEVEGRKFGLEQTLREDPVVQYRVQITGRQVSLTHFISLREQSFPEHFTIKQALQLNPGLNVERFRQKGTQRFNRVPRDEALGQIVEELKETTGNPDWTADSVAERVEQIRIEQRELKELSSEAYDIYEEATAPEPEVALTPEQAAEVVQIAANIRLDKFSEEVRPLITEWVD
;
A
#
# COMPACT_ATOMS: atom_id res chain seq x y z
N MET A 1 -27.35 71.84 30.21
CA MET A 1 -27.86 71.69 31.59
C MET A 1 -29.23 71.02 31.54
N THR A 2 -29.31 69.74 31.90
CA THR A 2 -30.48 69.12 32.55
C THR A 2 -30.06 67.74 33.05
N THR A 3 -30.32 67.50 34.32
CA THR A 3 -30.03 66.30 35.11
C THR A 3 -31.16 65.28 34.99
N GLY A 4 -30.88 63.98 35.05
CA GLY A 4 -31.90 62.92 34.97
C GLY A 4 -31.46 61.54 35.47
N ARG A 5 -31.70 61.30 36.78
CA ARG A 5 -32.05 60.05 37.50
C ARG A 5 -31.67 58.67 36.90
N ARG A 6 -30.88 57.89 37.67
CA ARG A 6 -30.87 56.40 37.63
C ARG A 6 -31.88 55.86 38.63
N GLY A 7 -32.77 54.96 38.18
CA GLY A 7 -33.63 54.13 39.03
C GLY A 7 -32.92 52.82 39.47
N PRO A 8 -33.49 52.07 40.43
CA PRO A 8 -32.87 50.87 40.99
C PRO A 8 -33.03 49.65 40.08
N VAL A 9 -31.96 48.84 39.97
CA VAL A 9 -31.94 47.54 39.29
C VAL A 9 -32.57 46.47 40.21
N PRO A 10 -33.44 45.56 39.72
CA PRO A 10 -34.08 44.53 40.54
C PRO A 10 -33.16 43.29 40.76
N PRO A 11 -33.42 42.47 41.81
CA PRO A 11 -32.61 41.31 42.15
C PRO A 11 -33.10 40.02 41.46
N PRO A 12 -32.23 39.30 40.74
CA PRO A 12 -32.24 37.83 40.85
C PRO A 12 -30.86 37.14 40.91
N LEU A 13 -29.74 37.87 40.86
CA LEU A 13 -28.40 37.26 40.68
C LEU A 13 -27.85 36.49 41.91
N ARG A 14 -28.44 36.64 43.09
CA ARG A 14 -27.91 36.00 44.32
C ARG A 14 -28.42 34.56 44.51
N ALA A 15 -29.61 34.24 44.03
CA ALA A 15 -30.17 32.90 44.13
C ALA A 15 -29.53 31.93 43.12
N ALA A 16 -29.25 32.40 41.91
CA ALA A 16 -28.56 31.61 40.88
C ALA A 16 -27.13 31.23 41.30
N ARG A 17 -26.38 32.14 41.94
CA ARG A 17 -25.03 31.85 42.44
C ARG A 17 -24.99 30.85 43.59
N LEU A 18 -26.01 30.81 44.44
CA LEU A 18 -26.09 29.85 45.54
C LEU A 18 -26.42 28.44 45.05
N LEU A 19 -27.30 28.33 44.06
CA LEU A 19 -27.59 27.05 43.38
C LEU A 19 -26.38 26.50 42.63
N GLU A 20 -25.60 27.37 41.99
CA GLU A 20 -24.36 26.97 41.31
C GLU A 20 -23.28 26.50 42.29
N GLN A 21 -23.15 27.20 43.44
CA GLN A 21 -22.20 26.79 44.49
C GLN A 21 -22.60 25.48 45.19
N GLU A 22 -23.89 25.19 45.36
CA GLU A 22 -24.34 23.90 45.89
C GLU A 22 -24.13 22.76 44.89
N ARG A 23 -24.31 23.03 43.59
CA ARG A 23 -24.01 22.06 42.53
C ARG A 23 -22.52 21.71 42.47
N LEU A 24 -21.64 22.71 42.58
CA LEU A 24 -20.18 22.50 42.58
C LEU A 24 -19.70 21.78 43.84
N ARG A 25 -20.28 22.07 45.01
CA ARG A 25 -19.98 21.31 46.25
C ARG A 25 -20.40 19.84 46.19
N ALA A 26 -21.49 19.53 45.49
CA ALA A 26 -21.95 18.15 45.30
C ALA A 26 -21.03 17.33 44.38
N LEU A 27 -20.13 17.98 43.63
CA LEU A 27 -19.14 17.34 42.77
C LEU A 27 -17.78 17.10 43.46
N GLU A 28 -17.52 17.74 44.62
CA GLU A 28 -16.22 17.65 45.32
C GLU A 28 -16.14 16.52 46.36
N GLU A 29 -17.26 15.90 46.75
CA GLU A 29 -17.26 14.72 47.64
C GLU A 29 -17.64 13.46 46.84
N PRO A 30 -16.74 12.47 46.68
CA PRO A 30 -17.10 11.22 46.01
C PRO A 30 -18.25 10.57 46.79
N PRO A 31 -19.36 10.17 46.13
CA PRO A 31 -20.46 9.53 46.82
C PRO A 31 -19.95 8.29 47.55
N ALA A 32 -20.34 8.12 48.82
CA ALA A 32 -20.04 6.90 49.55
C ALA A 32 -20.51 5.68 48.73
N ALA A 33 -19.62 4.70 48.54
CA ALA A 33 -19.88 3.50 47.74
C ALA A 33 -21.26 2.89 48.07
N GLY A 34 -22.21 3.11 47.17
CA GLY A 34 -23.57 2.63 47.27
C GLY A 34 -23.75 1.36 46.43
N PRO A 35 -24.78 0.55 46.69
CA PRO A 35 -25.11 -0.57 45.82
C PRO A 35 -25.32 -0.05 44.38
N ILE A 36 -24.80 -0.77 43.39
CA ILE A 36 -24.96 -0.43 41.98
C ILE A 36 -26.46 -0.37 41.63
N THR A 37 -26.92 0.82 41.25
CA THR A 37 -28.28 1.03 40.74
C THR A 37 -28.20 1.33 39.26
N GLU A 38 -29.27 1.05 38.53
CA GLU A 38 -29.38 1.41 37.11
C GLU A 38 -29.07 2.90 36.89
N GLN A 39 -29.65 3.78 37.71
CA GLN A 39 -29.44 5.22 37.62
C GLN A 39 -27.98 5.61 37.87
N ALA A 40 -27.31 4.97 38.82
CA ALA A 40 -25.91 5.27 39.09
C ALA A 40 -25.00 4.77 37.96
N ALA A 41 -25.24 3.58 37.40
CA ALA A 41 -24.50 3.08 36.24
C ALA A 41 -24.71 3.96 34.99
N VAL A 42 -25.93 4.44 34.77
CA VAL A 42 -26.26 5.38 33.69
C VAL A 42 -25.49 6.69 33.86
N VAL A 43 -25.44 7.25 35.07
CA VAL A 43 -24.69 8.50 35.35
C VAL A 43 -23.20 8.30 35.09
N VAL A 44 -22.59 7.22 35.57
CA VAL A 44 -21.17 6.94 35.34
C VAL A 44 -20.85 6.80 33.85
N ALA A 45 -21.70 6.12 33.08
CA ALA A 45 -21.52 6.01 31.64
C ALA A 45 -21.72 7.35 30.89
N GLN A 46 -22.66 8.19 31.34
CA GLN A 46 -22.89 9.53 30.79
C GLN A 46 -21.75 10.50 31.09
N ASP A 47 -21.17 10.43 32.30
CA ASP A 47 -20.02 11.23 32.71
C ASP A 47 -18.76 10.86 31.90
N ALA A 48 -18.67 9.61 31.44
CA ALA A 48 -17.67 9.13 30.48
C ALA A 48 -18.01 9.45 29.00
N GLY A 49 -18.98 10.33 28.74
CA GLY A 49 -19.35 10.78 27.39
C GLY A 49 -20.17 9.78 26.57
N ARG A 50 -20.61 8.65 27.15
CA ARG A 50 -21.35 7.60 26.40
C ARG A 50 -22.85 7.86 26.40
N ALA A 51 -23.46 7.73 25.23
CA ALA A 51 -24.91 7.84 25.07
C ALA A 51 -25.61 6.61 25.66
N VAL A 52 -26.43 6.82 26.70
CA VAL A 52 -27.18 5.74 27.37
C VAL A 52 -28.65 5.80 26.98
N VAL A 53 -29.18 4.70 26.42
CA VAL A 53 -30.60 4.56 26.10
C VAL A 53 -31.36 4.04 27.33
N PRO A 54 -32.42 4.71 27.79
CA PRO A 54 -33.22 4.23 28.92
C PRO A 54 -33.73 2.80 28.69
N GLY A 55 -33.47 1.89 29.63
CA GLY A 55 -33.86 0.49 29.54
C GLY A 55 -32.90 -0.43 28.77
N ALA A 56 -31.81 0.08 28.19
CA ALA A 56 -30.74 -0.72 27.61
C ALA A 56 -29.67 -1.11 28.65
N PRO A 57 -28.93 -2.23 28.47
CA PRO A 57 -27.77 -2.54 29.30
C PRO A 57 -26.70 -1.45 29.22
N VAL A 58 -26.06 -1.15 30.35
CA VAL A 58 -24.92 -0.25 30.46
C VAL A 58 -23.65 -1.06 30.67
N PHE A 59 -22.59 -0.78 29.93
CA PHE A 59 -21.29 -1.44 30.10
C PHE A 59 -20.32 -0.50 30.82
N LEU A 60 -19.70 -0.97 31.89
CA LEU A 60 -18.71 -0.23 32.67
C LEU A 60 -17.33 -0.85 32.44
N THR A 61 -16.32 -0.03 32.23
CA THR A 61 -14.91 -0.45 32.25
C THR A 61 -14.48 -0.85 33.67
N SER A 62 -13.32 -1.46 33.81
CA SER A 62 -12.73 -1.77 35.11
C SER A 62 -12.60 -0.54 36.02
N THR A 63 -12.18 0.60 35.48
CA THR A 63 -12.05 1.87 36.22
C THR A 63 -13.41 2.42 36.67
N GLU A 64 -14.45 2.29 35.85
CA GLU A 64 -15.79 2.75 36.18
C GLU A 64 -16.48 1.81 37.18
N ALA A 65 -16.25 0.50 37.06
CA ALA A 65 -16.74 -0.52 37.98
C ALA A 65 -16.19 -0.32 39.41
N LEU A 66 -14.95 0.20 39.56
CA LEU A 66 -14.38 0.54 40.87
C LEU A 66 -15.18 1.59 41.64
N GLN A 67 -15.92 2.47 40.94
CA GLN A 67 -16.81 3.45 41.60
C GLN A 67 -17.96 2.78 42.35
N PHE A 68 -18.24 1.51 42.05
CA PHE A 68 -19.25 0.66 42.68
C PHE A 68 -18.64 -0.43 43.59
N ASP A 69 -17.35 -0.31 43.95
CA ASP A 69 -16.59 -1.32 44.71
C ASP A 69 -16.53 -2.70 44.01
N LEU A 70 -16.62 -2.69 42.67
CA LEU A 70 -16.45 -3.89 41.85
C LEU A 70 -15.00 -3.94 41.33
N GLN A 71 -14.19 -4.80 41.94
CA GLN A 71 -12.82 -5.07 41.48
C GLN A 71 -12.87 -6.12 40.37
N VAL A 72 -12.56 -5.71 39.14
CA VAL A 72 -12.47 -6.59 37.96
C VAL A 72 -11.13 -6.36 37.25
N PRO A 73 -10.59 -7.38 36.55
CA PRO A 73 -9.39 -7.22 35.72
C PRO A 73 -9.52 -6.08 34.70
N ALA A 74 -8.39 -5.48 34.30
CA ALA A 74 -8.35 -4.27 33.49
C ALA A 74 -9.08 -4.42 32.13
N ASP A 75 -8.99 -5.62 31.56
CA ASP A 75 -9.56 -6.07 30.29
C ASP A 75 -11.02 -6.54 30.39
N TRP A 76 -11.63 -6.54 31.58
CA TRP A 76 -13.01 -6.97 31.77
C TRP A 76 -13.99 -5.79 31.74
N MET A 77 -15.20 -6.05 31.24
CA MET A 77 -16.33 -5.13 31.35
C MET A 77 -17.39 -5.63 32.33
N VAL A 78 -18.11 -4.69 32.97
CA VAL A 78 -19.28 -4.98 33.81
C VAL A 78 -20.55 -4.52 33.09
N LYS A 79 -21.41 -5.46 32.72
CA LYS A 79 -22.70 -5.21 32.10
C LYS A 79 -23.80 -5.11 33.15
N VAL A 80 -24.40 -3.94 33.27
CA VAL A 80 -25.54 -3.64 34.16
C VAL A 80 -26.81 -3.59 33.33
N THR A 81 -27.65 -4.62 33.45
CA THR A 81 -28.94 -4.71 32.75
C THR A 81 -30.06 -4.20 33.66
N PRO A 82 -30.89 -3.23 33.19
CA PRO A 82 -32.07 -2.76 33.92
C PRO A 82 -32.98 -3.92 34.36
N GLY A 83 -33.43 -3.88 35.61
CA GLY A 83 -34.44 -4.82 36.11
C GLY A 83 -35.85 -4.44 35.64
N GLU A 84 -36.79 -5.38 35.63
CA GLU A 84 -38.21 -5.02 35.51
C GLU A 84 -38.61 -4.09 36.66
N THR A 85 -39.64 -3.24 36.47
CA THR A 85 -40.05 -2.24 37.47
C THR A 85 -40.16 -2.82 38.88
N GLY A 86 -39.24 -2.43 39.78
CA GLY A 86 -39.17 -2.90 41.17
C GLY A 86 -38.20 -4.06 41.43
N GLN A 87 -37.50 -4.57 40.42
CA GLN A 87 -36.39 -5.52 40.54
C GLN A 87 -35.04 -4.79 40.53
N ALA A 88 -34.06 -5.36 41.23
CA ALA A 88 -32.68 -4.89 41.16
C ALA A 88 -32.09 -5.12 39.76
N PRO A 89 -31.17 -4.25 39.29
CA PRO A 89 -30.48 -4.47 38.03
C PRO A 89 -29.67 -5.77 38.07
N GLN A 90 -29.59 -6.47 36.93
CA GLN A 90 -28.72 -7.64 36.79
C GLN A 90 -27.30 -7.18 36.44
N VAL A 91 -26.32 -7.58 37.23
CA VAL A 91 -24.90 -7.31 36.98
C VAL A 91 -24.24 -8.58 36.43
N ARG A 92 -23.61 -8.46 35.28
CA ARG A 92 -22.83 -9.52 34.62
C ARG A 92 -21.41 -9.04 34.36
N PHE A 93 -20.45 -9.95 34.41
CA PHE A 93 -19.05 -9.69 34.12
C PHE A 93 -18.74 -10.26 32.73
N VAL A 94 -18.00 -9.52 31.91
CA VAL A 94 -17.72 -9.85 30.51
C VAL A 94 -16.20 -9.91 30.33
N PRO A 95 -15.57 -11.08 30.50
CA PRO A 95 -14.17 -11.28 30.17
C PRO A 95 -13.96 -11.21 28.65
N PRO A 96 -12.75 -10.88 28.16
CA PRO A 96 -12.44 -10.99 26.74
C PRO A 96 -12.70 -12.41 26.24
N ASN A 97 -13.37 -12.52 25.10
CA ASN A 97 -13.61 -13.80 24.41
C ASN A 97 -14.39 -14.86 25.21
N GLN A 98 -15.10 -14.49 26.29
CA GLN A 98 -15.91 -15.42 27.07
C GLN A 98 -17.37 -14.98 27.22
N LYS A 99 -18.21 -15.94 27.67
CA LYS A 99 -19.62 -15.68 27.97
C LYS A 99 -19.75 -14.82 29.22
N GLU A 100 -20.86 -14.07 29.30
CA GLU A 100 -21.24 -13.28 30.47
C GLU A 100 -21.30 -14.15 31.74
N LEU A 101 -20.57 -13.74 32.77
CA LEU A 101 -20.46 -14.41 34.07
C LEU A 101 -21.38 -13.74 35.11
N THR A 102 -21.93 -14.54 36.02
CA THR A 102 -22.45 -14.06 37.32
C THR A 102 -21.32 -13.52 38.18
N LEU A 103 -21.66 -12.80 39.26
CA LEU A 103 -20.68 -12.38 40.26
C LEU A 103 -19.94 -13.58 40.89
N GLU A 104 -20.65 -14.67 41.17
CA GLU A 104 -20.05 -15.88 41.75
C GLU A 104 -19.05 -16.52 40.78
N GLU A 105 -19.41 -16.70 39.51
CA GLU A 105 -18.52 -17.23 38.47
C GLU A 105 -17.31 -16.30 38.21
N ALA A 106 -17.53 -14.99 38.20
CA ALA A 106 -16.46 -14.00 38.06
C ALA A 106 -15.47 -14.06 39.23
N GLN A 107 -15.97 -14.16 40.46
CA GLN A 107 -15.13 -14.29 41.65
C GLN A 107 -14.35 -15.61 41.67
N GLU A 108 -14.97 -16.72 41.25
CA GLU A 108 -14.27 -18.00 41.10
C GLU A 108 -13.17 -17.92 40.05
N LEU A 109 -13.42 -17.29 38.89
CA LEU A 109 -12.43 -17.15 37.83
C LEU A 109 -11.28 -16.22 38.24
N ILE A 110 -11.58 -15.09 38.87
CA ILE A 110 -10.56 -14.17 39.41
C ILE A 110 -9.73 -14.86 40.50
N ALA A 111 -10.37 -15.61 41.40
CA ALA A 111 -9.66 -16.36 42.44
C ALA A 111 -8.75 -17.45 41.82
N ALA A 112 -9.21 -18.14 40.78
CA ALA A 112 -8.41 -19.13 40.06
C ALA A 112 -7.21 -18.50 39.34
N GLN A 113 -7.39 -17.31 38.72
CA GLN A 113 -6.28 -16.55 38.13
C GLN A 113 -5.29 -16.06 39.19
N GLN A 114 -5.78 -15.56 40.32
CA GLN A 114 -4.93 -15.14 41.43
C GLN A 114 -4.17 -16.31 42.05
N GLU A 115 -4.80 -17.48 42.21
CA GLU A 115 -4.14 -18.71 42.67
C GLU A 115 -3.10 -19.20 41.65
N PHE A 116 -3.40 -19.09 40.35
CA PHE A 116 -2.47 -19.40 39.27
C PHE A 116 -1.22 -18.52 39.29
N LEU A 117 -1.37 -17.24 39.65
CA LEU A 117 -0.29 -16.25 39.71
C LEU A 117 0.48 -16.26 41.05
N ALA A 118 -0.13 -16.71 42.15
CA ALA A 118 0.43 -16.54 43.49
C ALA A 118 1.61 -17.49 43.83
N VAL A 119 1.70 -18.69 43.23
CA VAL A 119 2.82 -19.61 43.46
C VAL A 119 3.14 -20.41 42.19
N PRO A 120 4.17 -20.02 41.43
CA PRO A 120 4.63 -20.82 40.29
C PRO A 120 5.20 -22.14 40.81
N PRO A 121 4.92 -23.28 40.14
CA PRO A 121 5.54 -24.56 40.46
C PRO A 121 7.08 -24.43 40.57
N PRO A 122 7.76 -25.20 41.45
CA PRO A 122 9.21 -25.08 41.64
C PRO A 122 10.04 -25.26 40.37
N GLU A 123 9.53 -26.02 39.40
CA GLU A 123 10.14 -26.16 38.06
C GLU A 123 10.08 -24.87 37.25
N VAL A 124 8.97 -24.13 37.30
CA VAL A 124 8.80 -22.83 36.65
C VAL A 124 9.68 -21.78 37.33
N GLN A 125 9.78 -21.77 38.66
CA GLN A 125 10.70 -20.86 39.36
C GLN A 125 12.16 -21.12 39.00
N ARG A 126 12.54 -22.40 38.82
CA ARG A 126 13.89 -22.77 38.39
C ARG A 126 14.15 -22.36 36.95
N ALA A 127 13.18 -22.58 36.06
CA ALA A 127 13.26 -22.18 34.66
C ALA A 127 13.38 -20.66 34.52
N LEU A 128 12.57 -19.90 35.25
CA LEU A 128 12.61 -18.44 35.28
C LEU A 128 13.95 -17.91 35.75
N GLY A 129 14.47 -18.42 36.87
CA GLY A 129 15.78 -18.00 37.36
C GLY A 129 16.95 -18.39 36.45
N ALA A 130 16.75 -19.35 35.53
CA ALA A 130 17.77 -19.78 34.58
C ALA A 130 17.71 -18.99 33.26
N VAL A 131 16.51 -18.76 32.73
CA VAL A 131 16.27 -18.13 31.42
C VAL A 131 16.20 -16.61 31.54
N PHE A 132 15.54 -16.08 32.58
CA PHE A 132 15.32 -14.65 32.80
C PHE A 132 15.65 -14.25 34.24
N PRO A 133 16.94 -14.23 34.64
CA PRO A 133 17.34 -14.02 36.04
C PRO A 133 16.92 -12.66 36.61
N ASP A 134 16.67 -11.67 35.76
CA ASP A 134 16.34 -10.30 36.15
C ASP A 134 14.84 -9.98 36.16
N ARG A 135 13.97 -10.93 35.77
CA ARG A 135 12.51 -10.75 35.71
C ARG A 135 11.82 -11.69 36.69
N ASP A 136 10.88 -11.17 37.48
CA ASP A 136 10.02 -12.02 38.30
C ASP A 136 8.90 -12.66 37.45
N VAL A 137 8.25 -13.69 38.00
CA VAL A 137 7.25 -14.49 37.26
C VAL A 137 6.10 -13.64 36.73
N ILE A 138 5.65 -12.65 37.51
CA ILE A 138 4.49 -11.83 37.16
C ILE A 138 4.89 -10.93 36.00
N THR A 139 6.04 -10.25 36.12
CA THR A 139 6.59 -9.42 35.03
C THR A 139 6.82 -10.22 33.75
N LEU A 140 7.29 -11.47 33.86
CA LEU A 140 7.54 -12.28 32.68
C LEU A 140 6.25 -12.80 32.02
N VAL A 141 5.28 -13.28 32.82
CA VAL A 141 3.98 -13.71 32.27
C VAL A 141 3.27 -12.54 31.63
N GLN A 142 3.32 -11.36 32.27
CA GLN A 142 2.73 -10.15 31.72
C GLN A 142 3.44 -9.69 30.45
N TRP A 143 4.77 -9.69 30.41
CA TRP A 143 5.52 -9.40 29.18
C TRP A 143 5.23 -10.42 28.07
N ALA A 144 5.11 -11.70 28.38
CA ALA A 144 4.75 -12.72 27.40
C ALA A 144 3.30 -12.59 26.89
N GLN A 145 2.41 -11.95 27.66
CA GLN A 145 1.03 -11.64 27.25
C GLN A 145 0.95 -10.33 26.46
N ASP A 146 1.65 -9.30 26.91
CA ASP A 146 1.67 -7.96 26.31
C ASP A 146 2.54 -7.93 25.05
N SER A 147 3.55 -8.81 24.95
CA SER A 147 4.55 -8.86 23.87
C SER A 147 5.00 -10.31 23.59
N PRO A 148 4.09 -11.19 23.13
CA PRO A 148 4.37 -12.62 22.94
C PRO A 148 5.51 -12.90 21.94
N GLU A 149 5.72 -12.03 20.96
CA GLU A 149 6.75 -12.18 19.93
C GLU A 149 8.16 -11.93 20.50
N GLU A 150 8.37 -10.81 21.20
CA GLU A 150 9.65 -10.52 21.89
C GLU A 150 10.00 -11.61 22.91
N PHE A 151 8.97 -12.14 23.61
CA PHE A 151 9.14 -13.27 24.50
C PHE A 151 9.62 -14.53 23.77
N LEU A 152 9.04 -14.85 22.62
CA LEU A 152 9.43 -16.01 21.82
C LEU A 152 10.80 -15.82 21.14
N GLU A 153 11.17 -14.60 20.80
CA GLU A 153 12.51 -14.27 20.28
C GLU A 153 13.57 -14.48 21.38
N GLU A 154 13.43 -13.80 22.53
CA GLU A 154 14.42 -13.97 23.62
C GLU A 154 14.47 -15.42 24.11
N ILE A 155 13.35 -16.15 24.15
CA ILE A 155 13.37 -17.56 24.59
C ILE A 155 14.02 -18.50 23.56
N THR A 156 13.92 -18.20 22.27
CA THR A 156 14.58 -18.99 21.20
C THR A 156 16.08 -18.74 21.17
N GLU A 157 16.52 -17.50 21.46
CA GLU A 157 17.95 -17.18 21.63
C GLU A 157 18.61 -17.95 22.80
N GLN A 158 17.86 -18.24 23.86
CA GLN A 158 18.34 -19.07 24.98
C GLN A 158 18.47 -20.56 24.60
N GLY A 159 17.93 -20.96 23.45
CA GLY A 159 17.99 -22.31 22.92
C GLY A 159 17.04 -23.30 23.58
N ASP A 160 17.00 -24.50 23.01
CA ASP A 160 16.11 -25.58 23.44
C ASP A 160 16.64 -26.28 24.71
N THR A 161 16.16 -25.83 25.87
CA THR A 161 16.52 -26.36 27.20
C THR A 161 15.29 -26.88 27.92
N GLU A 162 15.48 -27.69 28.96
CA GLU A 162 14.35 -28.17 29.78
C GLU A 162 13.63 -26.98 30.42
N GLU A 163 14.39 -25.95 30.79
CA GLU A 163 13.92 -24.69 31.35
C GLU A 163 13.10 -23.86 30.35
N THR A 164 13.59 -23.63 29.13
CA THR A 164 12.85 -22.89 28.10
C THR A 164 11.57 -23.62 27.69
N ARG A 165 11.60 -24.95 27.53
CA ARG A 165 10.39 -25.75 27.27
C ARG A 165 9.36 -25.67 28.38
N ALA A 166 9.79 -25.79 29.64
CA ALA A 166 8.90 -25.71 30.80
C ALA A 166 8.23 -24.32 30.90
N LEU A 167 8.97 -23.28 30.50
CA LEU A 167 8.49 -21.91 30.51
C LEU A 167 7.47 -21.66 29.38
N ILE A 168 7.77 -22.10 28.15
CA ILE A 168 6.84 -22.01 27.01
C ILE A 168 5.56 -22.80 27.30
N ALA A 169 5.66 -24.05 27.79
CA ALA A 169 4.49 -24.86 28.13
C ALA A 169 3.65 -24.26 29.25
N ARG A 170 4.22 -23.37 30.07
CA ARG A 170 3.50 -22.69 31.15
C ARG A 170 2.81 -21.41 30.68
N VAL A 171 3.47 -20.63 29.83
CA VAL A 171 2.93 -19.40 29.24
C VAL A 171 1.87 -19.74 28.18
N PHE A 172 2.13 -20.76 27.36
CA PHE A 172 1.25 -21.25 26.30
C PHE A 172 0.81 -22.69 26.61
N PRO A 173 -0.16 -22.89 27.53
CA PRO A 173 -0.57 -24.22 27.98
C PRO A 173 -1.18 -25.09 26.87
N ASP A 174 -1.66 -24.47 25.79
CA ASP A 174 -2.20 -25.17 24.63
C ASP A 174 -1.12 -25.58 23.60
N ALA A 175 0.12 -25.13 23.78
CA ALA A 175 1.23 -25.51 22.89
C ALA A 175 1.61 -26.98 23.10
N THR A 176 1.55 -27.75 22.02
CA THR A 176 1.97 -29.16 22.02
C THR A 176 3.48 -29.28 22.11
N ALA A 177 3.98 -30.41 22.60
CA ALA A 177 5.42 -30.68 22.64
C ALA A 177 6.09 -30.58 21.25
N THR A 178 5.35 -30.86 20.17
CA THR A 178 5.81 -30.67 18.79
C THR A 178 5.92 -29.19 18.44
N GLN A 179 4.90 -28.37 18.73
CA GLN A 179 4.97 -26.92 18.49
C GLN A 179 6.10 -26.25 19.28
N ILE A 180 6.34 -26.68 20.53
CA ILE A 180 7.46 -26.19 21.33
C ILE A 180 8.79 -26.62 20.71
N HIS A 181 8.88 -27.84 20.18
CA HIS A 181 10.08 -28.32 19.52
C HIS A 181 10.36 -27.57 18.22
N ASP A 182 9.34 -27.32 17.41
CA ASP A 182 9.44 -26.65 16.10
C ASP A 182 9.78 -25.16 16.25
N LEU A 183 9.60 -24.59 17.45
CA LEU A 183 10.09 -23.24 17.79
C LEU A 183 11.63 -23.16 17.74
N PHE A 184 12.32 -24.26 18.07
CA PHE A 184 13.78 -24.28 18.16
C PHE A 184 14.49 -24.99 17.00
N TYR A 185 13.76 -25.79 16.22
CA TYR A 185 14.34 -26.60 15.14
C TYR A 185 13.50 -26.53 13.88
N LEU A 186 14.18 -26.62 12.75
CA LEU A 186 13.54 -26.76 11.45
C LEU A 186 12.84 -28.12 11.32
N PRO A 187 11.80 -28.19 10.48
CA PRO A 187 11.29 -29.48 10.01
C PRO A 187 12.43 -30.32 9.42
N GLN A 188 12.58 -31.56 9.88
CA GLN A 188 13.69 -32.47 9.53
C GLN A 188 13.86 -32.65 8.01
N GLU A 189 12.76 -32.55 7.27
CA GLU A 189 12.72 -32.65 5.81
C GLU A 189 13.40 -31.45 5.14
N LEU A 190 13.12 -30.23 5.60
CA LEU A 190 13.75 -29.01 5.09
C LEU A 190 15.24 -28.95 5.47
N GLU A 191 15.57 -29.34 6.70
CA GLU A 191 16.96 -29.45 7.15
C GLU A 191 17.77 -30.42 6.28
N THR A 192 17.18 -31.57 5.94
CA THR A 192 17.80 -32.56 5.06
C THR A 192 18.01 -32.01 3.64
N GLN A 193 17.01 -31.33 3.08
CA GLN A 193 17.10 -30.72 1.74
C GLN A 193 18.18 -29.63 1.69
N LEU A 194 18.20 -28.73 2.66
CA LEU A 194 19.18 -27.65 2.70
C LEU A 194 20.60 -28.18 2.94
N ARG A 195 20.77 -29.19 3.79
CA ARG A 195 22.06 -29.85 4.00
C ARG A 195 22.58 -30.48 2.72
N ASP A 196 21.75 -31.27 2.04
CA ASP A 196 22.17 -32.06 0.89
C ASP A 196 22.48 -31.19 -0.35
N VAL A 197 21.91 -29.98 -0.42
CA VAL A 197 22.14 -29.03 -1.52
C VAL A 197 23.24 -28.00 -1.20
N PHE A 198 23.34 -27.54 0.04
CA PHE A 198 24.15 -26.38 0.43
C PHE A 198 25.24 -26.66 1.47
N ASP A 199 25.44 -27.92 1.89
CA ASP A 199 26.46 -28.32 2.88
C ASP A 199 26.31 -27.56 4.22
N LEU A 200 25.07 -27.24 4.61
CA LEU A 200 24.75 -26.64 5.90
C LEU A 200 25.13 -27.57 7.07
N PRO A 201 25.47 -27.03 8.25
CA PRO A 201 25.73 -27.84 9.44
C PRO A 201 24.53 -28.75 9.75
N LEU A 202 24.82 -29.93 10.32
CA LEU A 202 23.87 -31.01 10.64
C LEU A 202 22.71 -30.64 11.60
N ARG A 203 22.65 -29.39 12.06
CA ARG A 203 21.68 -28.81 13.02
C ARG A 203 21.59 -27.29 12.81
N ALA A 204 21.07 -26.87 11.67
CA ALA A 204 20.88 -25.44 11.42
C ALA A 204 19.74 -24.88 12.27
N THR A 205 19.97 -23.78 12.99
CA THR A 205 18.89 -23.07 13.71
C THR A 205 18.01 -22.26 12.73
N PRO A 206 16.78 -21.88 13.09
CA PRO A 206 15.96 -20.98 12.27
C PRO A 206 16.70 -19.70 11.86
N GLY A 207 17.49 -19.10 12.76
CA GLY A 207 18.31 -17.91 12.46
C GLY A 207 19.43 -18.17 11.44
N GLU A 208 20.12 -19.31 11.50
CA GLU A 208 21.15 -19.67 10.50
C GLU A 208 20.56 -19.86 9.09
N VAL A 209 19.30 -20.30 9.01
CA VAL A 209 18.56 -20.41 7.75
C VAL A 209 18.04 -19.07 7.26
N GLN A 210 17.60 -18.18 8.16
CA GLN A 210 17.22 -16.81 7.81
C GLN A 210 18.41 -16.02 7.24
N ASP A 211 19.58 -16.11 7.88
CA ASP A 211 20.84 -15.55 7.37
C ASP A 211 21.21 -16.12 6.00
N TRP A 212 20.90 -17.39 5.76
CA TRP A 212 21.11 -18.03 4.47
C TRP A 212 20.14 -17.52 3.40
N PHE A 213 18.85 -17.39 3.71
CA PHE A 213 17.85 -16.81 2.79
C PHE A 213 18.19 -15.35 2.45
N ALA A 214 18.67 -14.55 3.40
CA ALA A 214 19.15 -13.20 3.15
C ALA A 214 20.29 -13.17 2.10
N ARG A 215 21.27 -14.09 2.21
CA ARG A 215 22.34 -14.23 1.20
C ARG A 215 21.82 -14.70 -0.16
N VAL A 216 20.79 -15.55 -0.20
CA VAL A 216 20.14 -15.97 -1.45
C VAL A 216 19.39 -14.82 -2.12
N ALA A 217 18.73 -13.96 -1.34
CA ALA A 217 18.05 -12.77 -1.84
C ALA A 217 19.05 -11.75 -2.44
N GLU A 218 20.26 -11.65 -1.87
CA GLU A 218 21.34 -10.79 -2.39
C GLU A 218 21.94 -11.30 -3.72
N ASP A 219 22.01 -12.61 -3.95
CA ASP A 219 22.49 -13.21 -5.22
C ASP A 219 21.70 -14.48 -5.61
N PRO A 220 20.51 -14.32 -6.23
CA PRO A 220 19.71 -15.45 -6.69
C PRO A 220 20.43 -16.33 -7.72
N SER A 221 21.42 -15.77 -8.45
CA SER A 221 22.15 -16.50 -9.49
C SER A 221 23.12 -17.54 -8.91
N ALA A 222 23.74 -17.23 -7.76
CA ALA A 222 24.56 -18.18 -7.02
C ALA A 222 23.71 -19.34 -6.49
N PHE A 223 22.50 -19.06 -6.03
CA PHE A 223 21.54 -20.06 -5.57
C PHE A 223 21.14 -21.05 -6.67
N TYR A 224 20.70 -20.57 -7.84
CA TYR A 224 20.35 -21.44 -8.96
C TYR A 224 21.56 -22.22 -9.50
N SER A 225 22.75 -21.60 -9.51
CA SER A 225 23.99 -22.28 -9.91
C SER A 225 24.35 -23.42 -8.96
N GLN A 226 24.09 -23.25 -7.66
CA GLN A 226 24.36 -24.27 -6.64
C GLN A 226 23.33 -25.40 -6.67
N LEU A 227 22.04 -25.10 -6.86
CA LEU A 227 20.98 -26.08 -7.11
C LEU A 227 21.29 -26.95 -8.33
N LEU A 228 21.75 -26.33 -9.42
CA LEU A 228 22.18 -27.07 -10.61
C LEU A 228 23.39 -27.94 -10.27
N ARG A 229 24.43 -27.40 -9.61
CA ARG A 229 25.62 -28.18 -9.23
C ARG A 229 25.31 -29.39 -8.35
N SER A 230 24.49 -29.22 -7.32
CA SER A 230 24.11 -30.30 -6.41
C SER A 230 23.30 -31.39 -7.13
N SER A 231 22.50 -31.03 -8.14
CA SER A 231 21.79 -32.03 -8.95
C SER A 231 22.71 -33.00 -9.70
N PHE A 232 24.01 -32.69 -9.80
CA PHE A 232 25.01 -33.55 -10.46
C PHE A 232 25.93 -34.29 -9.49
N THR A 233 25.86 -34.04 -8.17
CA THR A 233 26.78 -34.67 -7.21
C THR A 233 26.38 -36.11 -6.87
N SER A 234 25.09 -36.38 -6.72
CA SER A 234 24.55 -37.73 -6.57
C SER A 234 23.03 -37.76 -6.90
N PRO A 235 22.44 -38.95 -7.14
CA PRO A 235 20.99 -39.09 -7.30
C PRO A 235 20.19 -38.49 -6.14
N GLU A 236 20.68 -38.68 -4.90
CA GLU A 236 20.04 -38.14 -3.69
C GLU A 236 20.11 -36.60 -3.66
N SER A 237 21.24 -36.01 -4.06
CA SER A 237 21.36 -34.55 -4.17
C SER A 237 20.48 -33.96 -5.28
N ALA A 238 20.22 -34.72 -6.36
CA ALA A 238 19.28 -34.33 -7.42
C ALA A 238 17.83 -34.32 -6.92
N GLU A 239 17.40 -35.37 -6.22
CA GLU A 239 16.08 -35.41 -5.59
C GLU A 239 15.91 -34.28 -4.56
N SER A 240 16.94 -34.00 -3.75
CA SER A 240 16.93 -32.89 -2.79
C SER A 240 16.92 -31.52 -3.47
N ALA A 241 17.63 -31.33 -4.59
CA ALA A 241 17.61 -30.10 -5.37
C ALA A 241 16.24 -29.86 -6.03
N GLU A 242 15.61 -30.90 -6.59
CA GLU A 242 14.26 -30.82 -7.14
C GLU A 242 13.22 -30.53 -6.06
N ALA A 243 13.30 -31.21 -4.92
CA ALA A 243 12.39 -31.00 -3.80
C ALA A 243 12.51 -29.57 -3.23
N LEU A 244 13.73 -29.05 -3.13
CA LEU A 244 13.98 -27.69 -2.67
C LEU A 244 13.54 -26.63 -3.69
N LEU A 245 13.73 -26.88 -4.99
CA LEU A 245 13.18 -26.00 -6.02
C LEU A 245 11.65 -25.96 -5.96
N ARG A 246 10.99 -27.08 -5.68
CA ARG A 246 9.53 -27.16 -5.54
C ARG A 246 9.00 -26.50 -4.27
N SER A 247 9.74 -26.57 -3.15
CA SER A 247 9.33 -25.88 -1.93
C SER A 247 9.43 -24.36 -2.06
N ILE A 248 10.42 -23.87 -2.80
CA ILE A 248 10.63 -22.43 -3.04
C ILE A 248 9.76 -21.92 -4.20
N GLN A 249 9.47 -22.76 -5.20
CA GLN A 249 8.65 -22.42 -6.37
C GLN A 249 7.51 -23.44 -6.55
N PRO A 250 6.51 -23.44 -5.64
CA PRO A 250 5.43 -24.43 -5.67
C PRO A 250 4.54 -24.34 -6.92
N ALA A 251 4.60 -23.22 -7.65
CA ALA A 251 3.89 -23.01 -8.91
C ALA A 251 4.51 -23.74 -10.11
N TYR A 252 5.75 -24.27 -9.99
CA TYR A 252 6.40 -24.97 -11.10
C TYR A 252 5.75 -26.34 -11.34
N THR A 253 5.31 -26.57 -12.57
CA THR A 253 4.83 -27.89 -12.99
C THR A 253 5.98 -28.90 -13.06
N ASP A 254 5.68 -30.19 -13.01
CA ASP A 254 6.68 -31.26 -13.20
C ASP A 254 7.51 -31.07 -14.47
N GLU A 255 6.89 -30.61 -15.56
CA GLU A 255 7.57 -30.36 -16.84
C GLU A 255 8.53 -29.17 -16.76
N GLN A 256 8.23 -28.16 -15.95
CA GLN A 256 9.09 -26.98 -15.76
C GLN A 256 10.26 -27.29 -14.81
N VAL A 257 10.03 -28.07 -13.76
CA VAL A 257 11.11 -28.59 -12.91
C VAL A 257 12.02 -29.50 -13.73
N GLU A 258 11.44 -30.42 -14.51
CA GLU A 258 12.22 -31.27 -15.41
C GLU A 258 12.95 -30.43 -16.45
N GLU A 259 12.32 -29.42 -17.07
CA GLU A 259 12.95 -28.54 -18.06
C GLU A 259 14.11 -27.72 -17.48
N PHE A 260 13.96 -27.22 -16.25
CA PHE A 260 15.01 -26.52 -15.51
C PHE A 260 16.27 -27.37 -15.36
N PHE A 261 16.11 -28.66 -15.02
CA PHE A 261 17.23 -29.61 -14.94
C PHE A 261 17.59 -30.28 -16.28
N ARG A 262 16.74 -30.15 -17.32
CA ARG A 262 16.94 -30.71 -18.68
C ARG A 262 17.71 -29.76 -19.60
N PHE A 263 17.80 -28.46 -19.30
CA PHE A 263 18.55 -27.49 -20.11
C PHE A 263 20.06 -27.76 -19.99
N ASP A 264 20.52 -28.81 -20.68
CA ASP A 264 21.89 -29.27 -20.64
C ASP A 264 22.40 -29.76 -22.02
N PRO A 265 23.41 -29.09 -22.62
CA PRO A 265 24.16 -29.62 -23.76
C PRO A 265 25.03 -30.87 -23.45
N PHE A 266 25.09 -31.36 -22.21
CA PHE A 266 25.89 -32.51 -21.77
C PHE A 266 25.14 -33.84 -21.68
N ARG A 267 23.86 -33.95 -22.09
CA ARG A 267 23.15 -35.25 -22.11
C ARG A 267 23.78 -36.30 -23.06
N GLU A 268 24.71 -35.89 -23.91
CA GLU A 268 25.54 -36.77 -24.76
C GLU A 268 26.86 -37.22 -24.10
N VAL A 269 27.20 -36.70 -22.93
CA VAL A 269 28.43 -36.98 -22.19
C VAL A 269 28.07 -37.89 -21.00
N SER A 270 28.67 -39.08 -20.92
CA SER A 270 28.41 -39.97 -19.77
C SER A 270 28.86 -39.32 -18.46
N ALA A 271 28.18 -39.61 -17.35
CA ALA A 271 28.51 -39.10 -16.02
C ALA A 271 30.01 -39.27 -15.66
N ASP A 272 30.63 -40.37 -16.07
CA ASP A 272 32.06 -40.63 -15.88
C ASP A 272 32.97 -39.64 -16.63
N GLU A 273 32.56 -39.22 -17.83
CA GLU A 273 33.31 -38.29 -18.69
C GLU A 273 33.15 -36.85 -18.19
N ALA A 274 31.95 -36.47 -17.73
CA ALA A 274 31.71 -35.18 -17.09
C ALA A 274 32.48 -35.05 -15.76
N SER A 275 32.45 -36.11 -14.94
CA SER A 275 33.20 -36.16 -13.67
C SER A 275 34.72 -36.09 -13.90
N ARG A 276 35.23 -36.78 -14.93
CA ARG A 276 36.64 -36.68 -15.36
C ARG A 276 37.01 -35.24 -15.75
N LEU A 277 36.23 -34.60 -16.62
CA LEU A 277 36.51 -33.25 -17.12
C LEU A 277 36.48 -32.19 -16.00
N LEU A 278 35.54 -32.32 -15.06
CA LEU A 278 35.47 -31.46 -13.87
C LEU A 278 36.66 -31.69 -12.94
N SER A 279 37.09 -32.95 -12.74
CA SER A 279 38.27 -33.27 -11.92
C SER A 279 39.60 -32.77 -12.51
N GLU A 280 39.65 -32.58 -13.83
CA GLU A 280 40.81 -32.04 -14.55
C GLU A 280 40.83 -30.50 -14.58
N GLY A 281 39.83 -29.83 -13.99
CA GLY A 281 39.71 -28.37 -13.97
C GLY A 281 39.45 -27.75 -15.35
N VAL A 282 38.91 -28.54 -16.28
CA VAL A 282 38.65 -28.12 -17.67
C VAL A 282 37.33 -27.35 -17.73
N ASP A 283 37.38 -26.10 -18.18
CA ASP A 283 36.19 -25.35 -18.62
C ASP A 283 35.72 -25.91 -19.97
N VAL A 284 34.82 -26.89 -19.89
CA VAL A 284 34.34 -27.70 -21.03
C VAL A 284 33.53 -26.85 -22.03
N VAL A 285 32.87 -25.79 -21.55
CA VAL A 285 32.12 -24.87 -22.41
C VAL A 285 33.10 -24.07 -23.27
N GLY A 286 34.17 -23.56 -22.66
CA GLY A 286 35.22 -22.81 -23.36
C GLY A 286 35.83 -23.57 -24.54
N ASP A 287 36.14 -24.85 -24.39
CA ASP A 287 36.92 -25.59 -25.40
C ASP A 287 36.14 -25.93 -26.68
N LYS A 288 34.81 -26.12 -26.59
CA LYS A 288 33.95 -26.34 -27.77
C LYS A 288 33.83 -25.07 -28.62
N TYR A 289 33.69 -23.91 -27.99
CA TYR A 289 33.69 -22.61 -28.68
C TYR A 289 35.06 -22.27 -29.28
N ARG A 290 36.16 -22.57 -28.57
CA ARG A 290 37.52 -22.40 -29.10
C ARG A 290 37.77 -23.30 -30.32
N THR A 291 37.27 -24.53 -30.28
CA THR A 291 37.37 -25.48 -31.41
C THR A 291 36.55 -25.03 -32.63
N MET A 292 35.34 -24.53 -32.42
CA MET A 292 34.53 -23.95 -33.49
C MET A 292 35.15 -22.67 -34.07
N ALA A 293 35.70 -21.78 -33.23
CA ALA A 293 36.38 -20.58 -33.67
C ALA A 293 37.66 -20.89 -34.50
N MET A 294 38.46 -21.88 -34.09
CA MET A 294 39.61 -22.34 -34.87
C MET A 294 39.18 -22.94 -36.23
N ALA A 295 38.10 -23.71 -36.26
CA ALA A 295 37.65 -24.42 -37.46
C ALA A 295 36.89 -23.53 -38.46
N ALA A 296 36.02 -22.65 -37.98
CA ALA A 296 35.16 -21.81 -38.82
C ALA A 296 35.81 -20.47 -39.17
N LEU A 297 36.65 -19.92 -38.28
CA LEU A 297 37.17 -18.54 -38.39
C LEU A 297 38.70 -18.50 -38.63
N GLY A 298 39.35 -19.65 -38.77
CA GLY A 298 40.79 -19.75 -39.06
C GLY A 298 41.71 -19.23 -37.95
N MET A 299 41.18 -19.00 -36.75
CA MET A 299 41.94 -18.49 -35.61
C MET A 299 42.94 -19.55 -35.12
N THR A 300 44.08 -19.09 -34.64
CA THR A 300 45.10 -19.95 -34.05
C THR A 300 44.74 -20.35 -32.63
N ARG A 301 45.29 -21.48 -32.18
CA ARG A 301 45.11 -21.98 -30.81
C ARG A 301 45.59 -20.99 -29.75
N GLU A 302 46.53 -20.12 -30.09
CA GLU A 302 47.08 -19.09 -29.21
C GLU A 302 46.09 -17.93 -29.01
N GLU A 303 45.39 -17.53 -30.08
CA GLU A 303 44.37 -16.46 -30.05
C GLU A 303 43.12 -16.86 -29.27
N VAL A 304 42.65 -18.11 -29.43
CA VAL A 304 41.46 -18.60 -28.71
C VAL A 304 41.73 -18.95 -27.25
N ASN A 305 43.01 -19.12 -26.86
CA ASN A 305 43.43 -19.40 -25.49
C ASN A 305 43.87 -18.16 -24.71
N ALA A 306 43.79 -16.97 -25.31
CA ALA A 306 44.07 -15.73 -24.61
C ALA A 306 43.13 -15.61 -23.38
N PRO A 307 43.64 -15.23 -22.18
CA PRO A 307 42.85 -15.17 -20.94
C PRO A 307 41.62 -14.25 -21.04
N ASP A 308 41.62 -13.36 -22.04
CA ASP A 308 40.65 -12.28 -22.21
C ASP A 308 39.62 -12.59 -23.30
N PHE A 309 39.72 -13.75 -23.97
CA PHE A 309 38.96 -14.07 -25.18
C PHE A 309 37.45 -13.88 -25.02
N PHE A 310 36.90 -14.23 -23.84
CA PHE A 310 35.47 -14.04 -23.52
C PHE A 310 35.18 -12.86 -22.58
N ASN A 311 36.18 -12.36 -21.83
CA ASN A 311 35.90 -11.56 -20.64
C ASN A 311 35.98 -10.03 -20.79
N ARG A 312 36.34 -9.45 -21.95
CA ARG A 312 36.17 -8.00 -22.26
C ARG A 312 36.65 -7.61 -23.68
N SER A 313 35.77 -7.71 -24.67
CA SER A 313 35.84 -6.94 -25.94
C SER A 313 37.13 -7.00 -26.82
N PRO A 314 37.94 -8.09 -26.92
CA PRO A 314 38.89 -8.21 -28.03
C PRO A 314 38.19 -8.81 -29.25
N PHE A 315 37.26 -9.75 -29.06
CA PHE A 315 36.49 -10.37 -30.13
C PHE A 315 35.51 -9.40 -30.78
N LEU A 316 34.76 -8.61 -29.99
CA LEU A 316 33.87 -7.59 -30.53
C LEU A 316 34.63 -6.45 -31.22
N ARG A 317 35.76 -5.98 -30.65
CA ARG A 317 36.65 -5.03 -31.35
C ARG A 317 37.25 -5.64 -32.61
N TRP A 318 37.65 -6.90 -32.57
CA TRP A 318 38.17 -7.59 -33.74
C TRP A 318 37.09 -7.72 -34.83
N LEU A 319 35.83 -7.96 -34.48
CA LEU A 319 34.71 -7.90 -35.43
C LEU A 319 34.52 -6.48 -35.97
N ASP A 320 34.62 -5.45 -35.13
CA ASP A 320 34.56 -4.05 -35.58
C ASP A 320 35.72 -3.68 -36.53
N ASP A 321 36.92 -4.23 -36.29
CA ASP A 321 38.11 -4.05 -37.12
C ASP A 321 38.09 -4.93 -38.41
N ASN A 322 37.16 -5.89 -38.52
CA ASN A 322 37.02 -6.81 -39.67
C ASN A 322 35.54 -6.87 -40.14
N PRO A 323 35.04 -5.79 -40.78
CA PRO A 323 33.61 -5.61 -41.07
C PRO A 323 33.01 -6.69 -41.98
N GLU A 324 33.77 -7.24 -42.91
CA GLU A 324 33.34 -8.36 -43.77
C GLU A 324 33.10 -9.66 -42.98
N ILE A 325 33.86 -9.86 -41.89
CA ILE A 325 33.70 -11.01 -41.00
C ILE A 325 32.54 -10.75 -40.02
N LYS A 326 32.39 -9.51 -39.56
CA LYS A 326 31.22 -9.09 -38.76
C LYS A 326 29.92 -9.32 -39.51
N GLU A 327 29.87 -8.97 -40.79
CA GLU A 327 28.71 -9.18 -41.65
C GLU A 327 28.42 -10.69 -41.84
N SER A 328 29.45 -11.51 -42.08
CA SER A 328 29.31 -12.98 -42.17
C SER A 328 28.91 -13.64 -40.84
N TYR A 329 29.48 -13.19 -39.72
CA TYR A 329 29.14 -13.68 -38.37
C TYR A 329 27.70 -13.33 -38.01
N GLN A 330 27.26 -12.11 -38.34
CA GLN A 330 25.87 -11.69 -38.17
C GLN A 330 24.94 -12.55 -39.03
N ALA A 331 25.24 -12.69 -40.33
CA ALA A 331 24.38 -13.38 -41.29
C ALA A 331 24.33 -14.91 -41.15
N GLU A 332 25.45 -15.57 -40.87
CA GLU A 332 25.57 -17.04 -40.94
C GLU A 332 25.55 -17.72 -39.57
N ILE A 333 25.87 -17.00 -38.49
CA ILE A 333 26.02 -17.60 -37.15
C ILE A 333 25.04 -16.98 -36.16
N LYS A 334 25.08 -15.66 -35.96
CA LYS A 334 24.24 -14.96 -34.95
C LYS A 334 22.76 -15.08 -35.32
N ILE A 335 22.38 -14.72 -36.54
CA ILE A 335 20.97 -14.74 -36.98
C ILE A 335 20.40 -16.17 -36.97
N PRO A 336 21.04 -17.19 -37.59
CA PRO A 336 20.50 -18.56 -37.58
C PRO A 336 20.47 -19.21 -36.18
N PHE A 337 21.44 -18.92 -35.30
CA PHE A 337 21.44 -19.42 -33.92
C PHE A 337 20.30 -18.83 -33.09
N PHE A 338 20.12 -17.50 -33.14
CA PHE A 338 18.98 -16.84 -32.48
C PHE A 338 17.66 -17.30 -33.09
N GLN A 339 17.59 -17.46 -34.41
CA GLN A 339 16.39 -17.93 -35.10
C GLN A 339 16.05 -19.37 -34.72
N HIS A 340 17.02 -20.28 -34.64
CA HIS A 340 16.77 -21.64 -34.16
C HIS A 340 16.27 -21.66 -32.71
N ARG A 341 16.89 -20.87 -31.82
CA ARG A 341 16.47 -20.75 -30.42
C ARG A 341 15.05 -20.20 -30.28
N LEU A 342 14.69 -19.20 -31.10
CA LEU A 342 13.34 -18.64 -31.14
C LEU A 342 12.32 -19.60 -31.76
N ASP A 343 12.66 -20.29 -32.84
CA ASP A 343 11.80 -21.28 -33.51
C ASP A 343 11.49 -22.49 -32.62
N THR A 344 12.40 -22.82 -31.70
CA THR A 344 12.18 -23.84 -30.66
C THR A 344 11.49 -23.32 -29.40
N SER A 345 11.39 -22.00 -29.23
CA SER A 345 10.75 -21.38 -28.06
C SER A 345 9.24 -21.23 -28.26
N GLY A 346 8.46 -21.47 -27.21
CA GLY A 346 7.00 -21.33 -27.25
C GLY A 346 6.52 -19.90 -27.53
N ASP A 347 5.23 -19.74 -27.86
CA ASP A 347 4.61 -18.44 -28.18
C ASP A 347 4.89 -17.36 -27.12
N PHE A 348 4.98 -17.74 -25.84
CA PHE A 348 5.32 -16.82 -24.74
C PHE A 348 6.69 -16.14 -24.95
N SER A 349 7.76 -16.92 -25.11
CA SER A 349 9.12 -16.36 -25.22
C SER A 349 9.26 -15.48 -26.45
N ARG A 350 8.68 -15.88 -27.59
CA ARG A 350 8.70 -15.08 -28.82
C ARG A 350 7.93 -13.77 -28.67
N SER A 351 6.79 -13.80 -27.99
CA SER A 351 5.97 -12.61 -27.73
C SER A 351 6.63 -11.66 -26.74
N PHE A 352 7.24 -12.20 -25.67
CA PHE A 352 7.98 -11.41 -24.69
C PHE A 352 9.21 -10.75 -25.35
N SER A 353 10.00 -11.50 -26.12
CA SER A 353 11.13 -10.91 -26.86
C SER A 353 10.67 -9.84 -27.86
N ALA A 354 9.55 -10.03 -28.54
CA ALA A 354 8.96 -9.00 -29.40
C ALA A 354 8.54 -7.76 -28.61
N GLY A 355 8.00 -7.93 -27.40
CA GLY A 355 7.65 -6.83 -26.51
C GLY A 355 8.87 -6.03 -26.03
N VAL A 356 10.00 -6.67 -25.75
CA VAL A 356 11.26 -5.97 -25.42
C VAL A 356 11.68 -5.06 -26.59
N GLN A 357 11.55 -5.55 -27.81
CA GLN A 357 11.84 -4.75 -29.01
C GLN A 357 10.83 -3.63 -29.25
N ASP A 358 9.56 -3.84 -28.87
CA ASP A 358 8.55 -2.78 -28.91
C ASP A 358 8.96 -1.62 -27.98
N VAL A 359 9.49 -1.93 -26.79
CA VAL A 359 10.03 -0.92 -25.86
C VAL A 359 11.27 -0.23 -26.44
N GLU A 360 12.23 -0.98 -26.99
CA GLU A 360 13.42 -0.41 -27.62
C GLU A 360 13.06 0.52 -28.78
N GLN A 361 12.07 0.15 -29.59
CA GLN A 361 11.59 0.97 -30.69
C GLN A 361 10.87 2.22 -30.17
N ALA A 362 9.99 2.10 -29.18
CA ALA A 362 9.31 3.24 -28.57
C ALA A 362 10.33 4.22 -27.96
N ALA A 363 11.36 3.70 -27.30
CA ALA A 363 12.49 4.49 -26.79
C ALA A 363 13.29 5.14 -27.92
N ALA A 364 13.58 4.43 -29.01
CA ALA A 364 14.24 5.00 -30.19
C ALA A 364 13.40 6.11 -30.83
N GLY A 365 12.09 5.92 -30.98
CA GLY A 365 11.15 6.93 -31.47
C GLY A 365 11.14 8.16 -30.57
N ALA A 366 11.12 7.96 -29.24
CA ALA A 366 11.17 9.04 -28.27
C ALA A 366 12.48 9.82 -28.39
N LEU A 367 13.61 9.13 -28.52
CA LEU A 367 14.92 9.75 -28.73
C LEU A 367 15.01 10.52 -30.06
N ARG A 368 14.46 10.01 -31.16
CA ARG A 368 14.38 10.76 -32.43
C ARG A 368 13.54 12.01 -32.31
N TRP A 369 12.37 11.89 -31.68
CA TRP A 369 11.49 13.02 -31.40
C TRP A 369 12.23 14.13 -30.64
N LEU A 370 13.08 13.75 -29.69
CA LEU A 370 13.94 14.64 -28.89
C LEU A 370 15.19 15.15 -29.62
N GLY A 371 15.42 14.75 -30.88
CA GLY A 371 16.58 15.15 -31.68
C GLY A 371 17.87 14.41 -31.32
N LEU A 372 17.78 13.23 -30.70
CA LEU A 372 18.89 12.35 -30.33
C LEU A 372 19.05 11.20 -31.35
N ASP A 373 19.07 11.55 -32.65
CA ASP A 373 19.03 10.58 -33.76
C ASP A 373 20.16 9.53 -33.73
N GLY A 374 21.35 9.90 -33.24
CA GLY A 374 22.49 8.99 -33.14
C GLY A 374 22.26 7.82 -32.19
N ILE A 375 21.68 8.09 -31.01
CA ILE A 375 21.34 7.06 -30.01
C ILE A 375 20.12 6.26 -30.49
N ALA A 376 19.15 6.95 -31.08
CA ALA A 376 17.96 6.30 -31.61
C ALA A 376 18.25 5.32 -32.75
N ALA A 377 19.22 5.64 -33.63
CA ALA A 377 19.63 4.74 -34.70
C ALA A 377 20.22 3.44 -34.13
N GLU A 378 21.07 3.54 -33.10
CA GLU A 378 21.68 2.38 -32.45
C GLU A 378 20.66 1.47 -31.75
N LEU A 379 19.64 2.06 -31.11
CA LEU A 379 18.52 1.30 -30.52
C LEU A 379 17.66 0.64 -31.61
N ASN A 380 17.35 1.36 -32.69
CA ASN A 380 16.48 0.87 -33.75
C ASN A 380 17.10 -0.25 -34.58
N ASP A 381 18.42 -0.22 -34.80
CA ASP A 381 19.15 -1.28 -35.50
C ASP A 381 19.11 -2.63 -34.75
N ASN A 382 18.97 -2.60 -33.42
CA ASN A 382 18.83 -3.81 -32.60
C ASN A 382 17.38 -4.35 -32.53
N ALA A 383 16.38 -3.47 -32.68
CA ALA A 383 14.96 -3.81 -32.52
C ALA A 383 14.33 -4.51 -33.76
N GLY A 384 14.98 -4.52 -34.93
CA GLY A 384 14.35 -4.95 -36.19
C GLY A 384 14.20 -6.46 -36.41
N ASP A 385 15.00 -7.29 -35.74
CA ASP A 385 15.18 -8.69 -36.13
C ASP A 385 14.21 -9.68 -35.47
N MET A 386 13.72 -9.44 -34.24
CA MET A 386 12.89 -10.43 -33.52
C MET A 386 11.39 -10.26 -33.73
N ARG A 387 10.92 -9.05 -34.07
CA ARG A 387 9.52 -8.79 -34.46
C ARG A 387 9.04 -9.65 -35.62
N ARG A 388 9.94 -10.05 -36.53
CA ARG A 388 9.62 -10.95 -37.66
C ARG A 388 9.26 -12.36 -37.21
N PHE A 389 9.65 -12.73 -35.99
CA PHE A 389 9.41 -14.05 -35.39
C PHE A 389 8.32 -14.01 -34.31
N ALA A 390 7.75 -12.84 -34.01
CA ALA A 390 6.64 -12.71 -33.09
C ALA A 390 5.43 -13.50 -33.61
N PRO A 391 4.78 -14.34 -32.79
CA PRO A 391 3.52 -14.94 -33.17
C PRO A 391 2.48 -13.83 -33.37
N VAL A 392 1.51 -14.07 -34.26
CA VAL A 392 0.41 -13.13 -34.50
C VAL A 392 -0.36 -12.92 -33.21
N ALA A 393 -0.38 -11.69 -32.72
CA ALA A 393 -1.15 -11.29 -31.54
C ALA A 393 -2.65 -11.52 -31.80
N VAL A 394 -3.35 -12.01 -30.77
CA VAL A 394 -4.79 -12.22 -30.81
C VAL A 394 -5.47 -10.95 -30.33
N GLY A 395 -6.13 -10.21 -31.23
CA GLY A 395 -6.90 -9.02 -30.84
C GLY A 395 -8.08 -9.36 -29.92
N PHE A 396 -8.44 -8.42 -29.05
CA PHE A 396 -9.59 -8.54 -28.15
C PHE A 396 -10.91 -8.35 -28.92
N GLN A 397 -11.66 -9.44 -29.06
CA GLN A 397 -12.96 -9.46 -29.77
C GLN A 397 -14.17 -9.45 -28.81
N GLY A 398 -13.93 -9.50 -27.50
CA GLY A 398 -14.95 -9.69 -26.47
C GLY A 398 -14.42 -10.54 -25.31
N TRP A 399 -15.24 -10.74 -24.28
CA TRP A 399 -14.90 -11.49 -23.06
C TRP A 399 -14.43 -12.92 -23.33
N GLU A 400 -14.90 -13.52 -24.42
CA GLU A 400 -14.47 -14.83 -24.89
C GLU A 400 -12.97 -14.90 -25.18
N THR A 401 -12.36 -13.76 -25.52
CA THR A 401 -10.91 -13.65 -25.80
C THR A 401 -10.08 -13.87 -24.54
N LEU A 402 -10.58 -13.51 -23.35
CA LEU A 402 -9.88 -13.73 -22.08
C LEU A 402 -9.74 -15.22 -21.74
N PHE A 403 -10.59 -16.07 -22.31
CA PHE A 403 -10.49 -17.54 -22.17
C PHE A 403 -9.67 -18.19 -23.27
N ASN A 404 -9.14 -17.41 -24.23
CA ASN A 404 -8.25 -17.91 -25.25
C ASN A 404 -6.80 -17.93 -24.70
N PRO A 405 -6.17 -19.09 -24.48
CA PRO A 405 -4.81 -19.14 -23.95
C PRO A 405 -3.79 -18.43 -24.86
N ARG A 406 -4.06 -18.34 -26.17
CA ARG A 406 -3.20 -17.58 -27.08
C ARG A 406 -3.26 -16.08 -26.86
N PHE A 407 -4.37 -15.53 -26.35
CA PHE A 407 -4.45 -14.11 -25.99
C PHE A 407 -3.42 -13.77 -24.91
N TRP A 408 -3.35 -14.60 -23.88
CA TRP A 408 -2.37 -14.46 -22.80
C TRP A 408 -0.94 -14.61 -23.31
N THR A 409 -0.64 -15.70 -24.04
CA THR A 409 0.73 -15.98 -24.46
C THR A 409 1.25 -15.11 -25.61
N THR A 410 0.37 -14.39 -26.31
CA THR A 410 0.77 -13.52 -27.44
C THR A 410 0.56 -12.04 -27.20
N THR A 411 -0.58 -11.64 -26.64
CA THR A 411 -0.99 -10.23 -26.57
C THR A 411 -0.61 -9.66 -25.22
N VAL A 412 -1.06 -10.29 -24.13
CA VAL A 412 -0.67 -9.87 -22.77
C VAL A 412 0.84 -10.03 -22.56
N THR A 413 1.42 -11.17 -22.94
CA THR A 413 2.87 -11.40 -22.84
C THR A 413 3.71 -10.39 -23.62
N ARG A 414 3.23 -9.90 -24.77
CA ARG A 414 3.95 -8.89 -25.56
C ARG A 414 3.91 -7.50 -24.91
N SER A 415 2.88 -7.21 -24.13
CA SER A 415 2.77 -5.98 -23.33
C SER A 415 3.58 -6.03 -22.04
N LEU A 416 3.92 -7.23 -21.53
CA LEU A 416 4.66 -7.39 -20.27
C LEU A 416 6.00 -6.63 -20.23
N PRO A 417 6.88 -6.68 -21.25
CA PRO A 417 8.11 -5.91 -21.23
C PRO A 417 7.89 -4.41 -21.06
N PHE A 418 6.86 -3.85 -21.70
CA PHE A 418 6.50 -2.45 -21.53
C PHE A 418 6.12 -2.18 -20.07
N VAL A 419 5.20 -2.96 -19.50
CA VAL A 419 4.82 -2.89 -18.07
C VAL A 419 6.02 -3.07 -17.15
N LEU A 420 6.91 -4.02 -17.43
CA LEU A 420 8.13 -4.28 -16.64
C LEU A 420 9.14 -3.13 -16.74
N THR A 421 9.24 -2.48 -17.90
CA THR A 421 10.08 -1.27 -18.05
C THR A 421 9.53 -0.07 -17.31
N LEU A 422 8.22 -0.07 -17.05
CA LEU A 422 7.58 0.90 -16.16
C LEU A 422 7.78 0.57 -14.67
N LEU A 423 8.11 -0.69 -14.31
CA LEU A 423 8.08 -1.14 -12.91
C LEU A 423 9.37 -0.97 -12.08
N PRO A 424 10.61 -0.89 -12.62
CA PRO A 424 11.67 -0.18 -11.89
C PRO A 424 12.81 0.30 -12.84
N ALA A 425 12.69 1.49 -13.44
CA ALA A 425 13.75 2.05 -14.30
C ALA A 425 14.82 2.81 -13.50
N GLY A 426 15.73 2.08 -12.84
CA GLY A 426 16.79 2.64 -11.98
C GLY A 426 18.25 2.42 -12.43
N LEU A 427 18.56 1.75 -13.54
CA LEU A 427 19.95 1.33 -13.80
C LEU A 427 20.64 1.87 -15.07
N GLY A 428 20.12 2.90 -15.73
CA GLY A 428 20.88 3.52 -16.85
C GLY A 428 20.45 4.91 -17.36
N GLY A 429 19.40 5.53 -16.81
CA GLY A 429 18.73 6.68 -17.46
C GLY A 429 19.18 8.09 -17.07
N MET A 430 20.10 8.28 -16.12
CA MET A 430 20.31 9.59 -15.47
C MET A 430 20.78 10.72 -16.42
N ALA A 431 21.63 10.42 -17.41
CA ALA A 431 22.14 11.46 -18.32
C ALA A 431 21.19 11.74 -19.51
N ALA A 432 20.47 10.73 -19.98
CA ALA A 432 19.50 10.87 -21.06
C ALA A 432 18.23 11.59 -20.56
N GLY A 433 17.71 11.22 -19.38
CA GLY A 433 16.48 11.77 -18.80
C GLY A 433 16.52 13.28 -18.56
N ALA A 434 17.64 13.83 -18.08
CA ALA A 434 17.79 15.29 -17.90
C ALA A 434 17.84 16.06 -19.24
N THR A 435 18.43 15.45 -20.27
CA THR A 435 18.53 16.02 -21.62
C THR A 435 17.17 15.96 -22.33
N VAL A 436 16.46 14.84 -22.19
CA VAL A 436 15.07 14.62 -22.63
C VAL A 436 14.15 15.65 -21.98
N ALA A 437 14.15 15.74 -20.64
CA ALA A 437 13.25 16.64 -19.90
C ALA A 437 13.46 18.13 -20.25
N THR A 438 14.72 18.54 -20.50
CA THR A 438 15.03 19.90 -20.97
C THR A 438 14.50 20.16 -22.39
N ALA A 439 14.61 19.18 -23.31
CA ALA A 439 14.08 19.29 -24.66
C ALA A 439 12.54 19.32 -24.71
N LEU A 440 11.87 18.77 -23.69
CA LEU A 440 10.41 18.74 -23.54
C LEU A 440 9.81 20.01 -22.92
N GLY A 441 10.64 21.00 -22.58
CA GLY A 441 10.18 22.22 -21.92
C GLY A 441 9.66 21.96 -20.50
N LEU A 442 10.00 20.81 -19.90
CA LEU A 442 9.78 20.61 -18.47
C LEU A 442 10.66 21.61 -17.73
N GLY A 443 10.02 22.40 -16.87
CA GLY A 443 10.76 23.30 -16.01
C GLY A 443 11.67 22.53 -15.06
N ARG A 444 12.51 23.26 -14.33
CA ARG A 444 13.53 22.66 -13.46
C ARG A 444 12.94 21.70 -12.40
N PHE A 445 11.70 21.93 -11.97
CA PHE A 445 10.97 21.03 -11.07
C PHE A 445 10.66 19.70 -11.74
N GLY A 446 10.09 19.71 -12.94
CA GLY A 446 9.82 18.49 -13.72
C GLY A 446 11.10 17.70 -14.01
N ILE A 447 12.20 18.39 -14.34
CA ILE A 447 13.52 17.75 -14.51
C ILE A 447 13.99 17.12 -13.20
N THR A 448 13.83 17.81 -12.06
CA THR A 448 14.28 17.33 -10.75
C THR A 448 13.48 16.12 -10.29
N VAL A 449 12.14 16.16 -10.40
CA VAL A 449 11.26 15.03 -10.12
C VAL A 449 11.62 13.86 -11.03
N LEU A 450 11.79 14.08 -12.34
CA LEU A 450 12.22 13.02 -13.27
C LEU A 450 13.59 12.45 -12.97
N THR A 451 14.52 13.27 -12.48
CA THR A 451 15.87 12.83 -12.11
C THR A 451 15.84 12.01 -10.82
N ALA A 452 15.05 12.44 -9.82
CA ALA A 452 14.83 11.71 -8.58
C ALA A 452 14.10 10.38 -8.83
N LEU A 453 13.00 10.40 -9.62
CA LEU A 453 12.30 9.19 -10.05
C LEU A 453 13.16 8.30 -10.96
N GLY A 454 14.10 8.88 -11.73
CA GLY A 454 15.08 8.18 -12.54
C GLY A 454 16.10 7.38 -11.74
N ALA A 455 16.13 7.53 -10.40
CA ALA A 455 16.85 6.66 -9.51
C ALA A 455 16.05 5.39 -9.12
N THR A 456 14.71 5.37 -9.22
CA THR A 456 13.85 4.15 -9.16
C THR A 456 12.34 4.49 -9.27
N ALA A 457 11.77 4.34 -10.48
CA ALA A 457 10.33 4.38 -10.86
C ALA A 457 9.79 5.71 -11.42
N ALA A 458 9.91 5.90 -12.75
CA ALA A 458 9.37 7.03 -13.50
C ALA A 458 8.26 6.61 -14.51
N SER A 459 7.36 5.70 -14.15
CA SER A 459 6.47 5.04 -15.11
C SER A 459 5.68 6.01 -16.00
N ARG A 460 5.01 7.03 -15.46
CA ARG A 460 4.09 7.87 -16.25
C ARG A 460 4.75 8.88 -17.20
N PRO A 461 5.75 9.68 -16.79
CA PRO A 461 6.48 10.50 -17.76
C PRO A 461 7.25 9.67 -18.78
N LEU A 462 7.73 8.48 -18.38
CA LEU A 462 8.36 7.54 -19.29
C LEU A 462 7.35 6.98 -20.29
N GLU A 463 6.19 6.53 -19.83
CA GLU A 463 5.07 6.05 -20.63
C GLU A 463 4.61 7.12 -21.64
N ALA A 464 4.33 8.34 -21.18
CA ALA A 464 3.99 9.46 -22.06
C ALA A 464 5.10 9.75 -23.09
N SER A 465 6.37 9.58 -22.72
CA SER A 465 7.51 9.76 -23.65
C SER A 465 7.61 8.63 -24.67
N LEU A 466 7.38 7.39 -24.25
CA LEU A 466 7.41 6.20 -25.11
C LEU A 466 6.24 6.23 -26.10
N GLU A 467 5.04 6.61 -25.65
CA GLU A 467 3.88 6.82 -26.52
C GLU A 467 4.08 7.96 -27.51
N ALA A 468 4.66 9.09 -27.07
CA ALA A 468 5.05 10.18 -27.97
C ALA A 468 6.08 9.73 -29.01
N GLY A 469 7.02 8.88 -28.61
CA GLY A 469 7.97 8.24 -29.52
C GLY A 469 7.31 7.41 -30.60
N GLY A 470 6.34 6.57 -30.22
CA GLY A 470 5.53 5.80 -31.16
C GLY A 470 4.72 6.69 -32.11
N ALA A 471 4.12 7.78 -31.61
CA ALA A 471 3.39 8.74 -32.42
C ALA A 471 4.28 9.50 -33.42
N PHE A 472 5.52 9.82 -33.04
CA PHE A 472 6.51 10.44 -33.92
C PHE A 472 6.82 9.53 -35.12
N ASP A 473 7.16 8.28 -34.85
CA ASP A 473 7.48 7.31 -35.90
C ASP A 473 6.28 7.01 -36.79
N ALA A 474 5.08 6.84 -36.20
CA ALA A 474 3.85 6.62 -36.95
C ALA A 474 3.51 7.80 -37.88
N ALA A 475 3.77 9.05 -37.45
CA ALA A 475 3.61 10.22 -38.30
C ALA A 475 4.62 10.23 -39.45
N LEU A 476 5.89 9.94 -39.19
CA LEU A 476 6.91 9.83 -40.24
C LEU A 476 6.56 8.74 -41.27
N ASP A 477 6.13 7.57 -40.82
CA ASP A 477 5.72 6.46 -41.69
C ASP A 477 4.51 6.80 -42.56
N LYS A 478 3.63 7.67 -42.06
CA LYS A 478 2.49 8.23 -42.81
C LYS A 478 2.88 9.35 -43.77
N GLY A 479 4.16 9.70 -43.87
CA GLY A 479 4.70 10.70 -44.78
C GLY A 479 4.52 12.15 -44.30
N PHE A 480 4.27 12.35 -43.00
CA PHE A 480 4.31 13.69 -42.41
C PHE A 480 5.75 14.22 -42.45
N SER A 481 5.89 15.54 -42.52
CA SER A 481 7.21 16.15 -42.33
C SER A 481 7.68 15.95 -40.87
N GLU A 482 8.99 15.95 -40.65
CA GLU A 482 9.57 15.80 -39.31
C GLU A 482 9.02 16.82 -38.30
N ALA A 483 8.74 18.05 -38.73
CA ALA A 483 8.13 19.07 -37.89
C ALA A 483 6.68 18.74 -37.50
N GLU A 484 5.90 18.17 -38.43
CA GLU A 484 4.54 17.73 -38.15
C GLU A 484 4.53 16.48 -37.26
N ALA A 485 5.47 15.55 -37.49
CA ALA A 485 5.66 14.39 -36.63
C ALA A 485 6.06 14.79 -35.20
N LYS A 486 6.97 15.77 -35.04
CA LYS A 486 7.32 16.34 -33.73
C LYS A 486 6.12 16.96 -33.03
N ASN A 487 5.28 17.69 -33.78
CA ASN A 487 4.06 18.26 -33.21
C ASN A 487 3.06 17.19 -32.76
N ALA A 488 2.87 16.13 -33.55
CA ALA A 488 2.00 15.01 -33.17
C ALA A 488 2.50 14.32 -31.89
N ALA A 489 3.80 14.02 -31.83
CA ALA A 489 4.43 13.42 -30.65
C ALA A 489 4.34 14.31 -29.40
N THR A 490 4.63 15.62 -29.54
CA THR A 490 4.49 16.58 -28.42
C THR A 490 3.04 16.69 -27.94
N GLN A 491 2.07 16.59 -28.85
CA GLN A 491 0.66 16.57 -28.47
C GLN A 491 0.32 15.31 -27.65
N VAL A 492 0.76 14.13 -28.08
CA VAL A 492 0.56 12.87 -27.34
C VAL A 492 1.21 12.96 -25.95
N PHE A 493 2.47 13.39 -25.87
CA PHE A 493 3.16 13.56 -24.59
C PHE A 493 2.41 14.49 -23.63
N GLN A 494 2.03 15.69 -24.08
CA GLN A 494 1.35 16.67 -23.23
C GLN A 494 -0.03 16.19 -22.78
N GLN A 495 -0.75 15.48 -23.65
CA GLN A 495 -2.09 15.00 -23.35
C GLN A 495 -2.05 13.80 -22.41
N ASN A 496 -1.12 12.87 -22.56
CA ASN A 496 -0.93 11.75 -21.64
C ASN A 496 -0.41 12.23 -20.28
N LEU A 497 0.51 13.20 -20.25
CA LEU A 497 0.95 13.81 -19.00
C LEU A 497 -0.20 14.55 -18.28
N ALA A 498 -1.14 15.14 -19.03
CA ALA A 498 -2.32 15.81 -18.47
C ALA A 498 -3.41 14.83 -17.96
N LEU A 499 -3.47 13.61 -18.50
CA LEU A 499 -4.36 12.56 -17.99
C LEU A 499 -3.95 12.06 -16.60
N ALA A 500 -2.72 12.36 -16.15
CA ALA A 500 -2.28 12.05 -14.79
C ALA A 500 -3.08 12.78 -13.67
N GLY A 501 -3.92 13.77 -13.98
CA GLY A 501 -4.69 14.57 -13.01
C GLY A 501 -6.22 14.55 -13.19
N THR A 502 -6.81 13.39 -13.49
CA THR A 502 -8.14 13.20 -14.13
C THR A 502 -9.44 13.65 -13.44
N ASP A 503 -9.44 14.64 -12.54
CA ASP A 503 -10.65 15.47 -12.35
C ASP A 503 -11.05 16.25 -13.63
N PHE A 504 -10.15 16.31 -14.62
CA PHE A 504 -10.29 17.11 -15.82
C PHE A 504 -11.27 16.57 -16.88
N LEU A 505 -11.51 15.25 -17.00
CA LEU A 505 -12.38 14.72 -18.07
C LEU A 505 -13.86 15.14 -17.93
N GLN A 506 -14.33 15.33 -16.68
CA GLN A 506 -15.67 15.86 -16.43
C GLN A 506 -15.77 17.37 -16.75
N PHE A 507 -14.66 18.11 -16.63
CA PHE A 507 -14.61 19.56 -16.84
C PHE A 507 -14.32 19.95 -18.30
N ALA A 508 -13.44 19.23 -18.99
CA ALA A 508 -13.12 19.43 -20.40
C ALA A 508 -14.33 19.19 -21.32
N ALA A 509 -15.20 18.24 -20.94
CA ALA A 509 -16.45 17.98 -21.63
C ALA A 509 -17.44 19.17 -21.57
N ALA A 510 -17.35 20.03 -20.54
CA ALA A 510 -18.25 21.16 -20.37
C ALA A 510 -17.87 22.39 -21.23
N PHE A 511 -16.63 22.49 -21.71
CA PHE A 511 -16.12 23.74 -22.32
C PHE A 511 -15.44 23.61 -23.71
N ALA A 512 -15.37 22.42 -24.33
CA ALA A 512 -14.70 22.25 -25.63
C ALA A 512 -15.45 22.89 -26.85
N PRO A 513 -14.76 23.61 -27.76
CA PRO A 513 -15.38 24.22 -28.95
C PRO A 513 -15.61 23.26 -30.14
N GLY A 514 -16.64 23.58 -30.93
CA GLY A 514 -16.87 23.18 -32.34
C GLY A 514 -16.69 21.71 -32.72
N PRO A 515 -15.54 21.30 -33.29
CA PRO A 515 -15.30 19.94 -33.78
C PRO A 515 -15.21 18.88 -32.68
N PHE A 516 -14.90 19.28 -31.44
CA PHE A 516 -14.87 18.36 -30.30
C PHE A 516 -16.27 17.96 -29.81
N LYS A 517 -17.33 18.71 -30.12
CA LYS A 517 -18.72 18.37 -29.71
C LYS A 517 -19.28 17.13 -30.41
N SER A 518 -18.76 16.78 -31.58
CA SER A 518 -19.11 15.53 -32.29
C SER A 518 -18.42 14.31 -31.70
N VAL A 519 -17.14 14.45 -31.30
CA VAL A 519 -16.35 13.38 -30.65
C VAL A 519 -16.82 13.18 -29.21
N THR A 520 -17.03 14.25 -28.45
CA THR A 520 -17.66 14.16 -27.11
C THR A 520 -19.12 13.76 -27.19
N GLY A 521 -19.82 14.01 -28.30
CA GLY A 521 -21.16 13.47 -28.57
C GLY A 521 -21.16 11.96 -28.80
N LEU A 522 -20.07 11.37 -29.30
CA LEU A 522 -19.87 9.93 -29.45
C LEU A 522 -19.41 9.29 -28.13
N ILE A 523 -18.51 9.95 -27.38
CA ILE A 523 -18.08 9.53 -26.03
C ILE A 523 -19.24 9.66 -25.03
N ALA A 524 -20.03 10.73 -25.05
CA ALA A 524 -21.18 10.87 -24.16
C ALA A 524 -22.36 9.94 -24.51
N ARG A 525 -22.54 9.58 -25.79
CA ARG A 525 -23.62 8.66 -26.22
C ARG A 525 -23.20 7.19 -26.21
N GLY A 526 -21.90 6.88 -26.20
CA GLY A 526 -21.35 5.52 -26.21
C GLY A 526 -20.63 5.11 -24.91
N PHE A 527 -19.95 6.03 -24.23
CA PHE A 527 -19.15 5.80 -23.02
C PHE A 527 -19.82 6.31 -21.72
N VAL A 528 -20.55 7.43 -21.74
CA VAL A 528 -21.25 8.00 -20.54
C VAL A 528 -22.69 7.50 -20.41
N THR A 529 -22.97 6.25 -20.82
CA THR A 529 -24.15 5.58 -20.26
C THR A 529 -23.73 5.05 -18.90
N THR A 530 -24.04 5.80 -17.84
CA THR A 530 -23.89 5.37 -16.44
C THR A 530 -24.49 3.96 -16.26
N ILE A 531 -23.64 2.92 -16.27
CA ILE A 531 -24.08 1.59 -15.88
C ILE A 531 -24.16 1.61 -14.34
N ARG A 532 -25.32 2.05 -13.82
CA ARG A 532 -25.69 1.84 -12.42
C ARG A 532 -25.84 0.34 -12.17
N ILE A 533 -24.75 -0.32 -11.81
CA ILE A 533 -24.78 -1.63 -11.16
C ILE A 533 -24.97 -1.38 -9.67
N GLY A 534 -26.14 -1.72 -9.14
CA GLY A 534 -26.34 -2.04 -7.72
C GLY A 534 -25.95 -1.03 -6.64
N GLY A 535 -25.65 0.24 -6.93
CA GLY A 535 -25.30 1.23 -5.91
C GLY A 535 -23.86 1.15 -5.37
N LYS A 536 -22.96 0.36 -5.98
CA LYS A 536 -21.52 0.39 -5.70
C LYS A 536 -20.77 0.66 -7.01
N VAL A 537 -19.83 1.60 -6.97
CA VAL A 537 -19.01 2.00 -8.11
C VAL A 537 -17.72 1.17 -8.07
N VAL A 538 -17.49 0.33 -9.08
CA VAL A 538 -16.18 -0.31 -9.31
C VAL A 538 -15.45 0.62 -10.27
N ILE A 539 -14.64 1.55 -9.72
CA ILE A 539 -14.09 2.69 -10.48
C ILE A 539 -12.78 2.30 -11.17
N THR A 540 -11.87 1.63 -10.48
CA THR A 540 -10.44 1.56 -10.86
C THR A 540 -10.19 0.91 -12.22
N GLY A 541 -10.63 -0.34 -12.43
CA GLY A 541 -10.42 -1.03 -13.72
C GLY A 541 -11.16 -0.46 -14.93
N LEU A 542 -12.25 0.28 -14.71
CA LEU A 542 -12.98 0.97 -15.78
C LEU A 542 -12.36 2.34 -16.08
N THR A 543 -11.69 2.96 -15.12
CA THR A 543 -10.95 4.21 -15.34
C THR A 543 -9.68 3.95 -16.14
N GLU A 544 -8.96 2.86 -15.91
CA GLU A 544 -7.70 2.56 -16.64
C GLU A 544 -7.94 2.01 -18.03
N ALA A 545 -8.91 1.10 -18.21
CA ALA A 545 -9.37 0.73 -19.55
C ALA A 545 -9.94 1.95 -20.32
N GLY A 546 -10.47 2.93 -19.60
CA GLY A 546 -10.90 4.21 -20.16
C GLY A 546 -9.73 5.11 -20.53
N GLU A 547 -8.65 5.10 -19.74
CA GLU A 547 -7.43 5.87 -19.97
C GLU A 547 -6.73 5.44 -21.26
N GLU A 548 -6.54 4.14 -21.46
CA GLU A 548 -6.02 3.56 -22.72
C GLU A 548 -6.88 3.93 -23.94
N ALA A 549 -8.21 3.96 -23.80
CA ALA A 549 -9.10 4.38 -24.87
C ALA A 549 -8.87 5.86 -25.23
N VAL A 550 -8.65 6.70 -24.21
CA VAL A 550 -8.41 8.13 -24.41
C VAL A 550 -7.01 8.36 -24.99
N GLN A 551 -5.99 7.63 -24.54
CA GLN A 551 -4.64 7.65 -25.10
C GLN A 551 -4.63 7.28 -26.60
N ASP A 552 -5.34 6.20 -27.01
CA ASP A 552 -5.45 5.83 -28.44
C ASP A 552 -6.23 6.90 -29.26
N ILE A 553 -7.28 7.50 -28.68
CA ILE A 553 -7.99 8.62 -29.30
C ILE A 553 -7.06 9.84 -29.50
N ILE A 554 -6.25 10.16 -28.50
CA ILE A 554 -5.26 11.24 -28.53
C ILE A 554 -4.27 11.02 -29.68
N GLN A 555 -3.73 9.81 -29.79
CA GLN A 555 -2.79 9.43 -30.84
C GLN A 555 -3.43 9.53 -32.23
N ARG A 556 -4.63 8.97 -32.43
CA ARG A 556 -5.35 9.04 -33.71
C ARG A 556 -5.67 10.48 -34.11
N VAL A 557 -6.09 11.31 -33.16
CA VAL A 557 -6.36 12.73 -33.42
C VAL A 557 -5.07 13.46 -33.80
N ALA A 558 -3.96 13.21 -33.12
CA ALA A 558 -2.66 13.79 -33.44
C ALA A 558 -2.17 13.38 -34.85
N LEU A 559 -2.51 12.17 -35.28
CA LEU A 559 -2.18 11.63 -36.61
C LEU A 559 -3.23 11.94 -37.69
N GLY A 560 -4.32 12.64 -37.35
CA GLY A 560 -5.39 12.98 -38.29
C GLY A 560 -6.25 11.78 -38.75
N GLU A 561 -6.29 10.72 -37.95
CA GLU A 561 -7.03 9.48 -38.23
C GLU A 561 -8.48 9.52 -37.74
N GLU A 562 -9.30 8.64 -38.30
CA GLU A 562 -10.67 8.46 -37.84
C GLU A 562 -10.69 7.74 -36.49
N VAL A 563 -11.40 8.32 -35.53
CA VAL A 563 -11.60 7.72 -34.20
C VAL A 563 -12.69 6.66 -34.29
N VAL A 564 -12.29 5.39 -34.33
CA VAL A 564 -13.19 4.23 -34.32
C VAL A 564 -12.76 3.25 -33.23
N LEU A 565 -13.74 2.67 -32.53
CA LEU A 565 -13.50 1.61 -31.53
C LEU A 565 -13.28 0.27 -32.24
N ASP A 566 -12.15 0.15 -32.94
CA ASP A 566 -11.73 -1.05 -33.67
C ASP A 566 -11.10 -2.10 -32.74
N GLU A 567 -10.62 -3.21 -33.32
CA GLU A 567 -10.02 -4.30 -32.53
C GLU A 567 -8.75 -3.86 -31.80
N GLU A 568 -7.99 -2.91 -32.33
CA GLU A 568 -6.75 -2.41 -31.73
C GLU A 568 -7.05 -1.57 -30.48
N MET A 569 -7.95 -0.59 -30.60
CA MET A 569 -8.38 0.23 -29.45
C MET A 569 -8.98 -0.66 -28.35
N LYS A 570 -9.82 -1.64 -28.70
CA LYS A 570 -10.39 -2.59 -27.74
C LYS A 570 -9.34 -3.46 -27.06
N THR A 571 -8.27 -3.81 -27.77
CA THR A 571 -7.17 -4.61 -27.22
C THR A 571 -6.35 -3.79 -26.24
N ALA A 572 -5.99 -2.55 -26.57
CA ALA A 572 -5.32 -1.63 -25.66
C ALA A 572 -6.14 -1.43 -24.37
N MET A 573 -7.43 -1.11 -24.52
CA MET A 573 -8.37 -0.98 -23.39
C MET A 573 -8.44 -2.23 -22.52
N ALA A 574 -8.48 -3.43 -23.12
CA ALA A 574 -8.55 -4.68 -22.37
C ALA A 574 -7.23 -4.95 -21.64
N VAL A 575 -6.09 -4.68 -22.28
CA VAL A 575 -4.76 -4.88 -21.70
C VAL A 575 -4.50 -3.89 -20.56
N GLY A 576 -4.73 -2.60 -20.75
CA GLY A 576 -4.58 -1.62 -19.66
C GLY A 576 -5.67 -1.74 -18.60
N GLY A 577 -6.86 -2.27 -18.93
CA GLY A 577 -7.84 -2.68 -17.91
C GLY A 577 -7.36 -3.87 -17.06
N ILE A 578 -6.65 -4.84 -17.66
CA ILE A 578 -6.06 -5.98 -16.93
C ILE A 578 -4.92 -5.52 -16.03
N PHE A 579 -4.02 -4.68 -16.54
CA PHE A 579 -2.86 -4.20 -15.77
C PHE A 579 -3.23 -3.11 -14.77
N GLY A 580 -4.15 -2.22 -15.12
CA GLY A 580 -4.63 -1.17 -14.26
C GLY A 580 -5.30 -1.71 -12.99
N VAL A 581 -6.18 -2.72 -13.11
CA VAL A 581 -6.77 -3.38 -11.93
C VAL A 581 -5.68 -3.90 -10.97
N GLY A 582 -4.49 -4.21 -11.49
CA GLY A 582 -3.32 -4.58 -10.70
C GLY A 582 -2.39 -3.45 -10.25
N LEU A 583 -2.47 -2.21 -10.79
CA LEU A 583 -1.44 -1.16 -10.66
C LEU A 583 -1.96 0.27 -10.34
N GLY A 584 -3.25 0.46 -10.05
CA GLY A 584 -3.96 1.75 -10.13
C GLY A 584 -3.69 2.91 -9.16
N ALA A 585 -2.46 3.19 -8.73
CA ALA A 585 -2.17 4.24 -7.73
C ALA A 585 -1.52 5.56 -8.25
N GLY A 586 -1.10 5.68 -9.51
CA GLY A 586 -0.10 6.72 -9.88
C GLY A 586 -0.53 8.20 -9.95
N GLY A 587 -1.84 8.55 -9.88
CA GLY A 587 -2.33 9.94 -10.07
C GLY A 587 -2.31 10.78 -8.81
N ASP A 588 -2.64 10.12 -7.71
CA ASP A 588 -2.58 10.70 -6.36
C ASP A 588 -1.13 10.94 -5.94
N VAL A 589 -0.19 10.17 -6.50
CA VAL A 589 1.25 10.25 -6.20
C VAL A 589 1.88 11.58 -6.65
N LEU A 590 1.66 12.03 -7.89
CA LEU A 590 2.25 13.30 -8.36
C LEU A 590 1.64 14.52 -7.65
N SER A 591 0.33 14.49 -7.44
CA SER A 591 -0.38 15.55 -6.69
C SER A 591 0.07 15.57 -5.23
N GLY A 592 0.24 14.40 -4.62
CA GLY A 592 0.79 14.22 -3.28
C GLY A 592 2.23 14.73 -3.16
N MET A 593 3.09 14.41 -4.14
CA MET A 593 4.47 14.93 -4.20
C MET A 593 4.49 16.46 -4.27
N MET A 594 3.67 17.07 -5.13
CA MET A 594 3.59 18.53 -5.25
C MET A 594 3.11 19.18 -3.95
N PHE A 595 2.03 18.65 -3.36
CA PHE A 595 1.47 19.16 -2.11
C PHE A 595 2.47 19.08 -0.96
N ARG A 596 3.03 17.89 -0.73
CA ARG A 596 4.00 17.66 0.34
C ARG A 596 5.28 18.45 0.15
N THR A 597 5.74 18.59 -1.09
CA THR A 597 6.91 19.44 -1.39
C THR A 597 6.68 20.86 -0.90
N VAL A 598 5.50 21.44 -1.15
CA VAL A 598 5.15 22.80 -0.73
C VAL A 598 4.98 22.90 0.79
N GLU A 599 4.29 21.93 1.39
CA GLU A 599 4.00 21.88 2.83
C GLU A 599 5.27 21.80 3.68
N THR A 600 6.29 21.11 3.19
CA THR A 600 7.56 20.88 3.91
C THR A 600 8.64 21.91 3.58
N LEU A 601 8.35 22.93 2.75
CA LEU A 601 9.37 23.91 2.37
C LEU A 601 9.91 24.66 3.60
N PRO A 602 11.24 24.74 3.78
CA PRO A 602 11.80 25.67 4.74
C PRO A 602 11.47 27.11 4.34
N VAL A 603 11.30 28.00 5.33
CA VAL A 603 10.84 29.39 5.16
C VAL A 603 11.50 30.15 3.99
N PRO A 604 12.83 30.05 3.75
CA PRO A 604 13.47 30.72 2.61
C PRO A 604 12.98 30.20 1.24
N LEU A 605 12.75 28.90 1.12
CA LEU A 605 12.22 28.29 -0.12
C LEU A 605 10.72 28.54 -0.26
N LEU A 606 9.97 28.57 0.84
CA LEU A 606 8.54 28.93 0.83
C LEU A 606 8.33 30.37 0.33
N THR A 607 9.20 31.29 0.73
CA THR A 607 9.16 32.67 0.23
C THR A 607 9.41 32.70 -1.28
N THR A 608 10.43 31.98 -1.75
CA THR A 608 10.75 31.85 -3.19
C THR A 608 9.59 31.24 -3.98
N TYR A 609 8.93 30.23 -3.41
CA TYR A 609 7.73 29.61 -3.97
C TYR A 609 6.57 30.61 -4.10
N GLN A 610 6.23 31.30 -3.00
CA GLN A 610 5.09 32.21 -2.93
C GLN A 610 5.24 33.39 -3.88
N GLU A 611 6.43 33.99 -3.96
CA GLU A 611 6.71 35.08 -4.91
C GLU A 611 6.48 34.66 -6.36
N ALA A 612 6.97 33.47 -6.74
CA ALA A 612 6.79 32.92 -8.08
C ALA A 612 5.34 32.48 -8.35
N PHE A 613 4.67 31.89 -7.36
CA PHE A 613 3.25 31.52 -7.41
C PHE A 613 2.36 32.74 -7.62
N ASP A 614 2.52 33.78 -6.80
CA ASP A 614 1.72 35.01 -6.87
C ASP A 614 1.97 35.78 -8.17
N ALA A 615 3.22 35.81 -8.63
CA ALA A 615 3.55 36.38 -9.94
C ALA A 615 2.85 35.61 -11.08
N ALA A 616 2.84 34.27 -11.01
CA ALA A 616 2.14 33.43 -11.98
C ALA A 616 0.62 33.67 -11.94
N LYS A 617 0.01 33.72 -10.74
CA LYS A 617 -1.40 34.08 -10.55
C LYS A 617 -1.74 35.45 -11.13
N ALA A 618 -0.87 36.44 -10.96
CA ALA A 618 -1.06 37.79 -11.51
C ALA A 618 -1.07 37.81 -13.05
N THR A 619 -0.47 36.82 -13.71
CA THR A 619 -0.55 36.65 -15.18
C THR A 619 -1.82 35.92 -15.65
N GLY A 620 -2.68 35.48 -14.74
CA GLY A 620 -3.95 34.80 -15.03
C GLY A 620 -3.87 33.27 -15.07
N LEU A 621 -2.81 32.66 -14.53
CA LEU A 621 -2.72 31.21 -14.35
C LEU A 621 -3.66 30.74 -13.22
N ASP A 622 -4.18 29.51 -13.35
CA ASP A 622 -4.91 28.83 -12.27
C ASP A 622 -3.95 28.36 -11.16
N ASP A 623 -4.50 27.90 -10.03
CA ASP A 623 -3.71 27.57 -8.84
C ASP A 623 -2.74 26.41 -9.08
N GLN A 624 -3.13 25.40 -9.87
CA GLN A 624 -2.25 24.27 -10.18
C GLN A 624 -1.06 24.69 -11.06
N ARG A 625 -1.31 25.49 -12.10
CA ARG A 625 -0.22 25.99 -12.96
C ARG A 625 0.66 27.01 -12.25
N ALA A 626 0.08 27.83 -11.38
CA ALA A 626 0.85 28.73 -10.52
C ALA A 626 1.71 27.95 -9.52
N ALA A 627 1.19 26.87 -8.93
CA ALA A 627 1.95 25.96 -8.06
C ALA A 627 3.13 25.33 -8.80
N TYR A 628 2.92 24.87 -10.03
CA TYR A 628 4.00 24.34 -10.86
C TYR A 628 5.07 25.39 -11.17
N VAL A 629 4.70 26.66 -11.41
CA VAL A 629 5.66 27.76 -11.58
C VAL A 629 6.42 28.05 -10.28
N GLY A 630 5.73 28.06 -9.14
CA GLY A 630 6.35 28.20 -7.83
C GLY A 630 7.38 27.10 -7.56
N LEU A 631 7.01 25.83 -7.79
CA LEU A 631 7.90 24.69 -7.61
C LEU A 631 9.10 24.73 -8.59
N ASN A 632 8.92 25.23 -9.80
CA ASN A 632 10.03 25.46 -10.73
C ASN A 632 11.04 26.48 -10.19
N ALA A 633 10.57 27.58 -9.59
CA ALA A 633 11.46 28.59 -9.01
C ALA A 633 12.28 28.01 -7.85
N ILE A 634 11.68 27.14 -7.03
CA ILE A 634 12.41 26.40 -5.98
C ILE A 634 13.44 25.45 -6.60
N ALA A 635 13.05 24.68 -7.61
CA ALA A 635 13.96 23.74 -8.26
C ALA A 635 15.15 24.40 -8.97
N GLU A 636 15.11 25.71 -9.21
CA GLU A 636 16.26 26.47 -9.70
C GLU A 636 17.37 26.63 -8.65
N THR A 637 17.04 26.64 -7.36
CA THR A 637 18.02 26.68 -6.26
C THR A 637 18.60 25.28 -5.98
N GLU A 638 19.76 25.22 -5.33
CA GLU A 638 20.42 23.95 -5.00
C GLU A 638 19.69 23.26 -3.84
N GLU A 639 19.36 24.03 -2.82
CA GLU A 639 18.61 23.62 -1.63
C GLU A 639 17.21 23.16 -1.99
N GLY A 640 16.55 23.86 -2.93
CA GLY A 640 15.24 23.50 -3.44
C GLY A 640 15.24 22.17 -4.18
N ARG A 641 16.26 21.89 -5.00
CA ARG A 641 16.40 20.58 -5.65
C ARG A 641 16.64 19.45 -4.67
N ALA A 642 17.47 19.67 -3.66
CA ALA A 642 17.71 18.67 -2.62
C ALA A 642 16.40 18.36 -1.88
N HIS A 643 15.64 19.40 -1.50
CA HIS A 643 14.34 19.26 -0.85
C HIS A 643 13.33 18.49 -1.71
N ILE A 644 13.16 18.89 -2.97
CA ILE A 644 12.25 18.21 -3.91
C ILE A 644 12.65 16.73 -4.07
N THR A 645 13.94 16.44 -4.23
CA THR A 645 14.43 15.06 -4.36
C THR A 645 14.09 14.22 -3.12
N ASN A 646 14.31 14.76 -1.92
CA ASN A 646 13.98 14.06 -0.67
C ASN A 646 12.48 13.79 -0.55
N GLN A 647 11.62 14.75 -0.91
CA GLN A 647 10.17 14.57 -0.85
C GLN A 647 9.65 13.54 -1.86
N VAL A 648 10.29 13.46 -3.04
CA VAL A 648 10.01 12.40 -4.02
C VAL A 648 10.37 11.03 -3.45
N GLU A 649 11.53 10.87 -2.82
CA GLU A 649 11.94 9.60 -2.19
C GLU A 649 11.06 9.22 -0.99
N ILE A 650 10.67 10.19 -0.14
CA ILE A 650 9.74 9.94 0.98
C ILE A 650 8.38 9.46 0.45
N THR A 651 7.82 10.15 -0.55
CA THR A 651 6.52 9.76 -1.13
C THR A 651 6.59 8.36 -1.73
N LYS A 652 7.70 8.02 -2.39
CA LYS A 652 7.94 6.68 -2.93
C LYS A 652 7.96 5.61 -1.84
N LEU A 653 8.68 5.83 -0.74
CA LEU A 653 8.74 4.86 0.37
C LEU A 653 7.39 4.64 1.03
N GLU A 654 6.57 5.67 1.15
CA GLU A 654 5.22 5.54 1.69
C GLU A 654 4.27 4.79 0.76
N GLU A 655 4.35 5.01 -0.55
CA GLU A 655 3.56 4.21 -1.51
C GLU A 655 4.02 2.75 -1.51
N PHE A 656 5.34 2.49 -1.47
CA PHE A 656 5.84 1.11 -1.30
C PHE A 656 5.38 0.48 0.01
N LYS A 657 5.37 1.23 1.12
CA LYS A 657 4.84 0.75 2.40
C LYS A 657 3.38 0.32 2.31
N LYS A 658 2.55 1.01 1.51
CA LYS A 658 1.14 0.63 1.28
C LYS A 658 0.98 -0.63 0.43
N GLU A 659 1.90 -0.87 -0.50
CA GLU A 659 1.83 -2.01 -1.44
C GLU A 659 2.46 -3.29 -0.89
N VAL A 660 3.45 -3.17 0.00
CA VAL A 660 4.05 -4.33 0.68
C VAL A 660 3.05 -4.87 1.71
N VAL A 661 2.40 -5.97 1.34
CA VAL A 661 1.56 -6.77 2.23
C VAL A 661 2.33 -8.03 2.59
N ALA A 662 2.81 -8.11 3.82
CA ALA A 662 3.50 -9.27 4.33
C ALA A 662 2.55 -10.44 4.61
N GLU A 663 3.07 -11.66 4.61
CA GLU A 663 2.27 -12.86 4.89
C GLU A 663 1.85 -12.94 6.37
N THR A 664 2.58 -12.22 7.24
CA THR A 664 2.33 -12.19 8.68
C THR A 664 2.34 -10.76 9.23
N PRO A 665 1.60 -10.48 10.32
CA PRO A 665 1.63 -9.18 10.98
C PRO A 665 3.02 -8.75 11.48
N ALA A 666 3.85 -9.71 11.93
CA ALA A 666 5.21 -9.44 12.39
C ALA A 666 6.12 -8.97 11.25
N GLU A 667 6.04 -9.64 10.10
CA GLU A 667 6.76 -9.23 8.90
C GLU A 667 6.24 -7.88 8.37
N GLN A 668 4.93 -7.60 8.45
CA GLN A 668 4.38 -6.30 8.09
C GLN A 668 4.96 -5.19 8.99
N THR A 669 5.04 -5.43 10.30
CA THR A 669 5.60 -4.45 11.26
C THR A 669 7.09 -4.22 11.01
N ALA A 670 7.84 -5.26 10.65
CA ALA A 670 9.25 -5.13 10.28
C ALA A 670 9.43 -4.30 9.00
N TRP A 671 8.60 -4.52 7.98
CA TRP A 671 8.56 -3.69 6.77
C TRP A 671 8.17 -2.25 7.09
N ASP A 672 7.12 -2.05 7.88
CA ASP A 672 6.65 -0.72 8.27
C ASP A 672 7.73 0.07 9.00
N LYS A 673 8.41 -0.57 9.98
CA LYS A 673 9.55 0.02 10.70
C LYS A 673 10.71 0.33 9.76
N HIS A 674 11.04 -0.57 8.83
CA HIS A 674 12.11 -0.36 7.86
C HIS A 674 11.82 0.85 6.96
N PHE A 675 10.59 0.97 6.45
CA PHE A 675 10.16 2.11 5.66
C PHE A 675 10.16 3.40 6.48
N ASP A 676 9.68 3.37 7.72
CA ASP A 676 9.66 4.54 8.61
C ASP A 676 11.09 5.03 8.93
N GLU A 677 12.04 4.12 9.16
CA GLU A 677 13.45 4.47 9.36
C GLU A 677 14.06 5.08 8.09
N GLN A 678 13.77 4.54 6.91
CA GLN A 678 14.23 5.12 5.64
C GLN A 678 13.62 6.52 5.39
N ILE A 679 12.32 6.68 5.67
CA ILE A 679 11.62 7.97 5.59
C ILE A 679 12.25 8.98 6.56
N ALA A 680 12.48 8.58 7.82
CA ALA A 680 13.09 9.42 8.84
C ALA A 680 14.51 9.88 8.45
N ASN A 681 15.29 9.03 7.76
CA ASN A 681 16.63 9.37 7.28
C ASN A 681 16.63 10.34 6.08
N LEU A 682 15.53 10.39 5.30
CA LEU A 682 15.37 11.28 4.15
C LEU A 682 14.72 12.61 4.53
N GLN A 683 13.96 12.65 5.62
CA GLN A 683 13.55 13.90 6.22
C GLN A 683 14.82 14.67 6.57
N PRO A 684 15.02 15.89 6.04
CA PRO A 684 16.19 16.66 6.40
C PRO A 684 16.19 16.82 7.91
N ILE A 685 17.21 16.28 8.57
CA ILE A 685 17.53 16.69 9.94
C ILE A 685 17.68 18.19 9.80
N ILE A 686 16.73 18.96 10.35
CA ILE A 686 16.95 20.38 10.63
C ILE A 686 17.95 20.39 11.79
N GLU A 687 19.15 19.91 11.50
CA GLU A 687 20.32 20.07 12.34
C GLU A 687 20.66 21.54 12.13
N ALA A 688 20.31 22.33 13.15
CA ALA A 688 20.82 23.68 13.30
C ALA A 688 22.31 23.64 12.96
N GLN A 689 22.71 24.37 11.91
CA GLN A 689 24.08 24.37 11.40
C GLN A 689 25.08 24.33 12.55
N ASP A 690 25.87 23.25 12.56
CA ASP A 690 26.92 23.00 13.54
C ASP A 690 27.91 24.18 13.52
N GLY A 691 27.85 24.94 14.61
CA GLY A 691 28.43 26.27 14.73
C GLY A 691 27.72 27.15 15.77
N ALA A 692 26.54 26.76 16.24
CA ALA A 692 25.83 27.46 17.31
C ALA A 692 26.04 26.79 18.68
N PRO A 693 26.37 27.55 19.75
CA PRO A 693 26.59 26.99 21.09
C PRO A 693 25.27 26.50 21.69
N GLU A 694 25.35 25.47 22.55
CA GLU A 694 24.24 24.91 23.34
C GLU A 694 23.28 26.00 23.87
N GLY A 695 21.99 25.92 23.53
CA GLY A 695 20.99 26.83 24.12
C GLY A 695 19.74 27.20 23.33
N PHE A 696 19.26 26.42 22.34
CA PHE A 696 17.99 26.70 21.68
C PHE A 696 16.80 26.06 22.42
N ARG A 697 15.75 26.83 22.69
CA ARG A 697 14.43 26.31 23.07
C ARG A 697 13.34 26.93 22.21
N ARG A 698 12.44 26.08 21.73
CA ARG A 698 11.23 26.42 20.98
C ARG A 698 10.21 27.00 21.95
N VAL A 699 9.61 28.15 21.63
CA VAL A 699 8.59 28.80 22.47
C VAL A 699 7.35 29.08 21.65
N VAL A 700 6.18 28.70 22.18
CA VAL A 700 4.87 29.01 21.59
C VAL A 700 4.32 30.24 22.28
N ILE A 701 3.98 31.27 21.52
CA ILE A 701 3.34 32.49 22.05
C ILE A 701 2.11 32.79 21.18
N GLY A 702 0.91 32.70 21.78
CA GLY A 702 -0.35 32.99 21.11
C GLY A 702 -0.67 32.09 19.91
N GLY A 703 -0.41 30.77 20.01
CA GLY A 703 -0.69 29.78 18.96
C GLY A 703 0.27 29.81 17.76
N LYS A 704 1.33 30.61 17.80
CA LYS A 704 2.39 30.63 16.78
C LYS A 704 3.72 30.19 17.39
N GLN A 705 4.43 29.32 16.67
CA GLN A 705 5.76 28.83 17.06
C GLN A 705 6.83 29.83 16.63
N TYR A 706 7.72 30.19 17.55
CA TYR A 706 8.88 31.04 17.28
C TYR A 706 10.16 30.36 17.75
N ASP A 707 11.19 30.37 16.91
CA ASP A 707 12.55 30.01 17.29
C ASP A 707 13.21 31.23 17.94
N VAL A 708 13.40 31.17 19.26
CA VAL A 708 13.96 32.31 20.03
C VAL A 708 15.49 32.23 20.01
N HIS A 709 16.13 33.25 19.42
CA HIS A 709 17.60 33.38 19.42
C HIS A 709 18.11 33.82 20.81
N SER A 710 19.26 33.28 21.22
CA SER A 710 19.85 33.41 22.56
C SER A 710 20.21 34.86 22.95
N GLY A 711 19.27 35.55 23.60
CA GLY A 711 19.52 36.75 24.41
C GLY A 711 18.99 36.65 25.85
N LEU A 712 18.22 35.60 26.14
CA LEU A 712 17.62 35.34 27.44
C LEU A 712 18.45 34.28 28.18
N SER A 713 19.01 34.64 29.34
CA SER A 713 19.62 33.65 30.24
C SER A 713 18.58 32.63 30.71
N ASP A 714 18.99 31.41 31.07
CA ASP A 714 18.09 30.37 31.62
C ASP A 714 17.21 30.87 32.78
N ALA A 715 17.74 31.78 33.60
CA ALA A 715 16.98 32.44 34.67
C ALA A 715 15.85 33.35 34.16
N ALA A 716 16.01 34.00 33.00
CA ALA A 716 15.00 34.84 32.37
C ALA A 716 13.94 34.01 31.65
N ALA A 717 14.32 32.86 31.08
CA ALA A 717 13.37 31.89 30.53
C ALA A 717 12.54 31.23 31.65
N GLN A 718 13.16 30.89 32.78
CA GLN A 718 12.43 30.40 33.97
C GLN A 718 11.54 31.48 34.60
N ASP A 719 11.96 32.74 34.65
CA ASP A 719 11.12 33.85 35.10
C ASP A 719 9.90 34.07 34.16
N LEU A 720 10.05 33.90 32.85
CA LEU A 720 8.95 34.02 31.88
C LEU A 720 7.94 32.86 32.00
N ILE A 721 8.42 31.63 32.23
CA ILE A 721 7.57 30.46 32.50
C ILE A 721 6.88 30.59 33.87
N GLN A 722 7.59 31.04 34.91
CA GLN A 722 7.01 31.21 36.25
C GLN A 722 6.09 32.43 36.37
N SER A 723 6.23 33.43 35.49
CA SER A 723 5.34 34.60 35.43
C SER A 723 4.08 34.38 34.59
N GLY A 724 3.95 33.22 33.91
CA GLY A 724 2.78 32.90 33.07
C GLY A 724 2.79 33.55 31.69
N ALA A 725 3.93 34.12 31.25
CA ALA A 725 4.04 34.81 29.96
C ALA A 725 4.22 33.86 28.76
N ILE A 726 4.44 32.56 29.02
CA ILE A 726 4.53 31.49 28.02
C ILE A 726 3.58 30.37 28.47
N GLU A 727 2.47 30.21 27.76
CA GLU A 727 1.63 29.01 27.87
C GLU A 727 2.22 27.93 26.97
N VAL A 728 2.68 26.83 27.56
CA VAL A 728 2.94 25.59 26.84
C VAL A 728 1.56 24.99 26.55
N GLY A 729 1.03 25.28 25.35
CA GLY A 729 -0.36 24.96 25.01
C GLY A 729 -0.66 23.46 25.06
N GLU A 730 -1.84 23.11 25.57
CA GLU A 730 -2.46 21.77 25.58
C GLU A 730 -2.70 21.18 24.16
N GLN A 731 -2.31 21.89 23.12
CA GLN A 731 -2.65 21.64 21.72
C GLN A 731 -2.08 20.32 21.17
N SER A 732 -0.92 19.85 21.68
CA SER A 732 -0.32 18.59 21.19
C SER A 732 -1.10 17.34 21.64
N VAL A 733 -1.87 17.42 22.72
CA VAL A 733 -2.58 16.25 23.27
C VAL A 733 -3.86 15.97 22.48
N LEU A 734 -4.56 17.02 22.02
CA LEU A 734 -5.81 16.87 21.26
C LEU A 734 -5.56 16.35 19.84
N GLU A 735 -4.50 16.81 19.18
CA GLU A 735 -4.12 16.27 17.87
C GLU A 735 -3.69 14.80 17.97
N GLU A 736 -2.85 14.45 18.95
CA GLU A 736 -2.40 13.06 19.16
C GLU A 736 -3.57 12.11 19.47
N GLU A 737 -4.54 12.56 20.26
CA GLU A 737 -5.76 11.79 20.56
C GLU A 737 -6.62 11.59 19.30
N ALA A 738 -6.76 12.63 18.47
CA ALA A 738 -7.51 12.52 17.22
C ALA A 738 -6.85 11.53 16.23
N TYR A 739 -5.52 11.57 16.08
CA TYR A 739 -4.80 10.62 15.23
C TYR A 739 -4.95 9.18 15.73
N ARG A 740 -4.85 8.96 17.05
CA ARG A 740 -5.05 7.62 17.63
C ARG A 740 -6.47 7.08 17.38
N ARG A 741 -7.48 7.95 17.47
CA ARG A 741 -8.87 7.60 17.15
C ARG A 741 -9.05 7.26 15.66
N ILE A 742 -8.40 8.00 14.75
CA ILE A 742 -8.43 7.70 13.31
C ILE A 742 -7.82 6.32 13.04
N GLU A 743 -6.67 6.02 13.65
CA GLU A 743 -5.97 4.75 13.47
C GLU A 743 -6.83 3.55 13.93
N GLU A 744 -7.49 3.67 15.09
CA GLU A 744 -8.39 2.62 15.59
C GLU A 744 -9.58 2.38 14.63
N VAL A 745 -10.20 3.45 14.13
CA VAL A 745 -11.35 3.37 13.22
C VAL A 745 -10.95 2.77 11.87
N GLU A 746 -9.80 3.20 11.30
CA GLU A 746 -9.28 2.65 10.04
C GLU A 746 -8.83 1.19 10.19
N GLY A 747 -8.24 0.80 11.32
CA GLY A 747 -7.90 -0.59 11.62
C GLY A 747 -9.14 -1.51 11.65
N ARG A 748 -10.21 -1.08 12.33
CA ARG A 748 -11.50 -1.80 12.35
C ARG A 748 -12.12 -1.90 10.96
N LYS A 749 -12.09 -0.79 10.21
CA LYS A 749 -12.59 -0.72 8.83
C LYS A 749 -11.86 -1.71 7.93
N PHE A 750 -10.53 -1.74 7.98
CA PHE A 750 -9.71 -2.67 7.20
C PHE A 750 -10.02 -4.15 7.51
N GLY A 751 -10.10 -4.53 8.79
CA GLY A 751 -10.45 -5.91 9.17
C GLY A 751 -11.82 -6.35 8.66
N LEU A 752 -12.79 -5.43 8.66
CA LEU A 752 -14.14 -5.68 8.15
C LEU A 752 -14.17 -5.80 6.62
N GLU A 753 -13.39 -4.97 5.91
CA GLU A 753 -13.24 -5.07 4.45
C GLU A 753 -12.62 -6.39 4.03
N GLN A 754 -11.58 -6.86 4.73
CA GLN A 754 -10.96 -8.16 4.47
C GLN A 754 -11.95 -9.30 4.69
N THR A 755 -12.65 -9.29 5.82
CA THR A 755 -13.70 -10.27 6.12
C THR A 755 -14.75 -10.32 5.01
N LEU A 756 -15.22 -9.15 4.53
CA LEU A 756 -16.18 -9.07 3.44
C LEU A 756 -15.59 -9.49 2.07
N ARG A 757 -14.29 -9.28 1.85
CA ARG A 757 -13.59 -9.63 0.61
C ARG A 757 -13.45 -11.14 0.46
N GLU A 758 -13.10 -11.84 1.52
CA GLU A 758 -12.84 -13.28 1.49
C GLU A 758 -14.12 -14.12 1.64
N ASP A 759 -15.21 -13.50 2.07
CA ASP A 759 -16.45 -14.21 2.33
C ASP A 759 -17.12 -14.77 1.05
N PRO A 760 -17.32 -16.10 0.95
CA PRO A 760 -17.86 -16.73 -0.25
C PRO A 760 -19.31 -16.35 -0.55
N VAL A 761 -20.10 -16.03 0.48
CA VAL A 761 -21.48 -15.56 0.35
C VAL A 761 -21.50 -14.10 -0.14
N VAL A 762 -20.55 -13.27 0.32
CA VAL A 762 -20.35 -11.91 -0.22
C VAL A 762 -19.93 -11.96 -1.67
N GLN A 763 -19.09 -12.90 -2.09
CA GLN A 763 -18.61 -13.00 -3.47
C GLN A 763 -19.65 -13.60 -4.43
N TYR A 764 -20.66 -14.31 -3.92
CA TYR A 764 -21.70 -14.89 -4.75
C TYR A 764 -22.52 -13.81 -5.50
N ARG A 765 -22.74 -14.03 -6.81
CA ARG A 765 -23.45 -13.09 -7.70
C ARG A 765 -24.60 -13.78 -8.41
N VAL A 766 -25.76 -13.13 -8.43
CA VAL A 766 -26.98 -13.62 -9.08
C VAL A 766 -27.34 -12.72 -10.25
N GLN A 767 -27.64 -13.30 -11.41
CA GLN A 767 -28.00 -12.53 -12.59
C GLN A 767 -29.49 -12.14 -12.59
N ILE A 768 -29.78 -10.86 -12.35
CA ILE A 768 -31.12 -10.28 -12.43
C ILE A 768 -31.20 -9.34 -13.62
N THR A 769 -31.98 -9.73 -14.64
CA THR A 769 -32.28 -8.86 -15.81
C THR A 769 -30.99 -8.37 -16.51
N GLY A 770 -30.01 -9.27 -16.67
CA GLY A 770 -28.71 -8.96 -17.28
C GLY A 770 -27.71 -8.26 -16.36
N ARG A 771 -28.03 -8.06 -15.07
CA ARG A 771 -27.12 -7.47 -14.08
C ARG A 771 -26.73 -8.50 -13.03
N GLN A 772 -25.47 -8.52 -12.62
CA GLN A 772 -25.01 -9.30 -11.46
C GLN A 772 -25.32 -8.51 -10.18
N VAL A 773 -25.98 -9.13 -9.21
CA VAL A 773 -26.27 -8.53 -7.89
C VAL A 773 -25.88 -9.48 -6.76
N SER A 774 -25.53 -8.93 -5.60
CA SER A 774 -25.27 -9.70 -4.37
C SER A 774 -26.57 -10.28 -3.79
N LEU A 775 -26.44 -11.29 -2.94
CA LEU A 775 -27.58 -11.87 -2.22
C LEU A 775 -28.25 -10.86 -1.26
N THR A 776 -27.50 -9.86 -0.75
CA THR A 776 -28.07 -8.77 0.06
C THR A 776 -29.13 -7.94 -0.68
N HIS A 777 -29.18 -7.99 -2.02
CA HIS A 777 -30.23 -7.37 -2.84
C HIS A 777 -31.64 -7.90 -2.52
N PHE A 778 -31.73 -9.13 -2.01
CA PHE A 778 -33.00 -9.77 -1.70
C PHE A 778 -33.52 -9.50 -0.28
N ILE A 779 -32.72 -8.83 0.57
CA ILE A 779 -33.16 -8.41 1.91
C ILE A 779 -34.29 -7.40 1.79
N SER A 780 -35.38 -7.66 2.52
CA SER A 780 -36.53 -6.76 2.58
C SER A 780 -36.13 -5.47 3.28
N LEU A 781 -36.25 -4.32 2.60
CA LEU A 781 -36.00 -3.01 3.24
C LEU A 781 -36.90 -2.76 4.45
N ARG A 782 -38.09 -3.38 4.48
CA ARG A 782 -39.07 -3.21 5.56
C ARG A 782 -38.76 -4.10 6.76
N GLU A 783 -38.38 -5.35 6.51
CA GLU A 783 -38.19 -6.35 7.57
C GLU A 783 -36.73 -6.41 8.03
N GLN A 784 -35.79 -5.85 7.25
CA GLN A 784 -34.34 -5.91 7.46
C GLN A 784 -33.78 -7.34 7.57
N SER A 785 -34.59 -8.35 7.23
CA SER A 785 -34.22 -9.75 7.20
C SER A 785 -34.31 -10.34 5.79
N PHE A 786 -33.63 -11.45 5.60
CA PHE A 786 -33.67 -12.24 4.40
C PHE A 786 -35.01 -13.01 4.33
N PRO A 787 -35.77 -12.92 3.22
CA PRO A 787 -37.13 -13.46 3.19
C PRO A 787 -37.18 -14.98 3.43
N GLU A 788 -38.09 -15.44 4.29
CA GLU A 788 -38.41 -16.87 4.42
C GLU A 788 -39.04 -17.45 3.14
N HIS A 789 -39.65 -16.59 2.33
CA HIS A 789 -40.37 -16.96 1.14
C HIS A 789 -40.13 -15.96 0.00
N PHE A 790 -39.76 -16.46 -1.18
CA PHE A 790 -39.49 -15.67 -2.37
C PHE A 790 -40.70 -15.66 -3.32
N THR A 791 -40.90 -14.59 -4.06
CA THR A 791 -41.81 -14.67 -5.22
C THR A 791 -41.25 -15.65 -6.24
N ILE A 792 -42.10 -16.31 -7.03
CA ILE A 792 -41.65 -17.22 -8.11
C ILE A 792 -40.57 -16.59 -9.00
N LYS A 793 -40.70 -15.28 -9.30
CA LYS A 793 -39.71 -14.56 -10.11
C LYS A 793 -38.36 -14.47 -9.42
N GLN A 794 -38.33 -14.13 -8.13
CA GLN A 794 -37.09 -14.06 -7.35
C GLN A 794 -36.47 -15.45 -7.17
N ALA A 795 -37.28 -16.47 -6.91
CA ALA A 795 -36.81 -17.83 -6.76
C ALA A 795 -36.18 -18.37 -8.05
N LEU A 796 -36.75 -18.07 -9.22
CA LEU A 796 -36.15 -18.40 -10.52
C LEU A 796 -34.89 -17.60 -10.83
N GLN A 797 -34.70 -16.43 -10.21
CA GLN A 797 -33.46 -15.68 -10.33
C GLN A 797 -32.36 -16.32 -9.49
N LEU A 798 -32.69 -16.78 -8.28
CA LEU A 798 -31.76 -17.47 -7.37
C LEU A 798 -31.43 -18.90 -7.82
N ASN A 799 -32.42 -19.61 -8.38
CA ASN A 799 -32.31 -20.99 -8.85
C ASN A 799 -33.07 -21.13 -10.17
N PRO A 800 -32.40 -20.88 -11.32
CA PRO A 800 -33.01 -20.99 -12.65
C PRO A 800 -33.56 -22.39 -12.97
N GLY A 801 -32.99 -23.44 -12.35
CA GLY A 801 -33.43 -24.83 -12.50
C GLY A 801 -34.66 -25.21 -11.67
N LEU A 802 -35.19 -24.31 -10.84
CA LEU A 802 -36.28 -24.60 -9.92
C LEU A 802 -37.57 -25.01 -10.64
N ASN A 803 -38.11 -26.18 -10.31
CA ASN A 803 -39.45 -26.57 -10.75
C ASN A 803 -40.53 -25.77 -10.01
N VAL A 804 -40.98 -24.67 -10.64
CA VAL A 804 -41.95 -23.74 -10.04
C VAL A 804 -43.39 -24.19 -10.09
N GLU A 805 -43.73 -25.20 -10.91
CA GLU A 805 -45.13 -25.63 -11.09
C GLU A 805 -45.73 -26.21 -9.80
N ARG A 806 -44.90 -26.81 -8.93
CA ARG A 806 -45.34 -27.26 -7.59
C ARG A 806 -45.76 -26.11 -6.66
N PHE A 807 -45.31 -24.88 -6.93
CA PHE A 807 -45.63 -23.69 -6.16
C PHE A 807 -46.73 -22.83 -6.80
N ARG A 808 -47.22 -23.22 -8.00
CA ARG A 808 -48.31 -22.55 -8.73
C ARG A 808 -49.64 -23.25 -8.50
N GLN A 809 -50.40 -22.83 -7.49
CA GLN A 809 -51.78 -23.30 -7.31
C GLN A 809 -52.77 -22.28 -7.88
N LYS A 810 -53.56 -22.69 -8.88
CA LYS A 810 -54.59 -21.83 -9.50
C LYS A 810 -55.66 -21.45 -8.48
N GLY A 811 -55.79 -20.15 -8.19
CA GLY A 811 -56.98 -19.58 -7.52
C GLY A 811 -56.78 -18.94 -6.15
N THR A 812 -55.56 -18.87 -5.62
CA THR A 812 -55.31 -18.35 -4.26
C THR A 812 -54.09 -17.42 -4.21
N GLN A 813 -54.27 -16.18 -3.71
CA GLN A 813 -53.18 -15.18 -3.62
C GLN A 813 -52.01 -15.57 -2.70
N ARG A 814 -52.23 -16.48 -1.74
CA ARG A 814 -51.18 -17.04 -0.89
C ARG A 814 -50.25 -18.02 -1.62
N PHE A 815 -50.63 -18.48 -2.81
CA PHE A 815 -49.86 -19.42 -3.61
C PHE A 815 -49.25 -18.69 -4.79
N ASN A 816 -47.96 -18.39 -4.68
CA ASN A 816 -46.97 -18.00 -5.71
C ASN A 816 -45.65 -17.63 -5.00
N ARG A 817 -45.39 -18.28 -3.86
CA ARG A 817 -44.22 -18.09 -3.04
C ARG A 817 -43.47 -19.40 -2.96
N VAL A 818 -42.16 -19.32 -3.07
CA VAL A 818 -41.23 -20.44 -2.99
C VAL A 818 -40.54 -20.33 -1.62
N PRO A 819 -40.57 -21.40 -0.80
CA PRO A 819 -39.79 -21.48 0.42
C PRO A 819 -38.29 -21.19 0.19
N ARG A 820 -37.62 -20.58 1.18
CA ARG A 820 -36.21 -20.19 1.10
C ARG A 820 -35.26 -21.34 0.79
N ASP A 821 -35.46 -22.49 1.43
CA ASP A 821 -34.70 -23.73 1.20
C ASP A 821 -34.74 -24.18 -0.26
N GLU A 822 -35.91 -24.09 -0.88
CA GLU A 822 -36.10 -24.44 -2.29
C GLU A 822 -35.52 -23.39 -3.24
N ALA A 823 -35.61 -22.10 -2.88
CA ALA A 823 -35.07 -21.00 -3.68
C ALA A 823 -33.53 -20.94 -3.66
N LEU A 824 -32.89 -21.27 -2.54
CA LEU A 824 -31.44 -21.23 -2.36
C LEU A 824 -30.74 -22.58 -2.64
N GLY A 825 -31.48 -23.66 -2.90
CA GLY A 825 -30.91 -25.00 -2.99
C GLY A 825 -29.69 -25.13 -3.92
N GLN A 826 -29.72 -24.50 -5.10
CA GLN A 826 -28.57 -24.51 -6.01
C GLN A 826 -27.36 -23.76 -5.42
N ILE A 827 -27.58 -22.57 -4.86
CA ILE A 827 -26.54 -21.72 -4.26
C ILE A 827 -25.86 -22.44 -3.10
N VAL A 828 -26.64 -23.13 -2.26
CA VAL A 828 -26.12 -23.90 -1.13
C VAL A 828 -25.18 -25.00 -1.60
N GLU A 829 -25.54 -25.76 -2.64
CA GLU A 829 -24.67 -26.82 -3.17
C GLU A 829 -23.39 -26.24 -3.82
N GLU A 830 -23.50 -25.14 -4.55
CA GLU A 830 -22.33 -24.44 -5.13
C GLU A 830 -21.39 -23.91 -4.04
N LEU A 831 -21.93 -23.38 -2.93
CA LEU A 831 -21.13 -22.94 -1.79
C LEU A 831 -20.43 -24.12 -1.09
N LYS A 832 -21.12 -25.26 -0.89
CA LYS A 832 -20.48 -26.47 -0.34
C LYS A 832 -19.31 -26.94 -1.20
N GLU A 833 -19.49 -26.94 -2.53
CA GLU A 833 -18.45 -27.34 -3.48
C GLU A 833 -17.27 -26.37 -3.46
N THR A 834 -17.56 -25.06 -3.52
CA THR A 834 -16.51 -24.02 -3.63
C THR A 834 -15.71 -23.87 -2.34
N THR A 835 -16.36 -23.93 -1.17
CA THR A 835 -15.69 -23.70 0.11
C THR A 835 -15.25 -25.00 0.80
N GLY A 836 -15.63 -26.16 0.27
CA GLY A 836 -15.43 -27.46 0.93
C GLY A 836 -16.17 -27.62 2.26
N ASN A 837 -17.09 -26.71 2.60
CA ASN A 837 -17.82 -26.72 3.87
C ASN A 837 -19.20 -27.39 3.69
N PRO A 838 -19.43 -28.62 4.20
CA PRO A 838 -20.69 -29.32 4.03
C PRO A 838 -21.85 -28.73 4.85
N ASP A 839 -21.56 -27.86 5.82
CA ASP A 839 -22.54 -27.32 6.76
C ASP A 839 -23.34 -26.14 6.21
N TRP A 840 -23.05 -25.69 4.98
CA TRP A 840 -23.89 -24.71 4.31
C TRP A 840 -25.32 -25.25 4.17
N THR A 841 -26.25 -24.51 4.76
CA THR A 841 -27.70 -24.68 4.66
C THR A 841 -28.33 -23.37 4.19
N ALA A 842 -29.57 -23.43 3.69
CA ALA A 842 -30.28 -22.23 3.28
C ALA A 842 -30.48 -21.22 4.43
N ASP A 843 -30.56 -21.71 5.68
CA ASP A 843 -30.66 -20.87 6.87
C ASP A 843 -29.32 -20.21 7.20
N SER A 844 -28.21 -20.95 7.16
CA SER A 844 -26.87 -20.36 7.36
C SER A 844 -26.49 -19.34 6.28
N VAL A 845 -26.89 -19.56 5.02
CA VAL A 845 -26.70 -18.58 3.95
C VAL A 845 -27.53 -17.33 4.23
N ALA A 846 -28.77 -17.47 4.68
CA ALA A 846 -29.63 -16.35 5.00
C ALA A 846 -29.09 -15.52 6.18
N GLU A 847 -28.69 -16.19 7.25
CA GLU A 847 -28.07 -15.57 8.43
C GLU A 847 -26.79 -14.83 8.02
N ARG A 848 -25.94 -15.46 7.19
CA ARG A 848 -24.73 -14.79 6.72
C ARG A 848 -25.03 -13.59 5.83
N VAL A 849 -26.03 -13.67 4.94
CA VAL A 849 -26.46 -12.53 4.12
C VAL A 849 -26.99 -11.37 4.97
N GLU A 850 -27.70 -11.66 6.07
CA GLU A 850 -28.12 -10.64 7.04
C GLU A 850 -26.92 -10.01 7.75
N GLN A 851 -25.97 -10.83 8.21
CA GLN A 851 -24.75 -10.38 8.86
C GLN A 851 -23.89 -9.50 7.93
N ILE A 852 -23.72 -9.89 6.66
CA ILE A 852 -23.03 -9.09 5.64
C ILE A 852 -23.65 -7.70 5.50
N ARG A 853 -24.99 -7.57 5.62
CA ARG A 853 -25.65 -6.27 5.54
C ARG A 853 -25.38 -5.40 6.78
N ILE A 854 -25.22 -6.02 7.95
CA ILE A 854 -24.83 -5.33 9.19
C ILE A 854 -23.38 -4.85 9.04
N GLU A 855 -22.47 -5.73 8.64
CA GLU A 855 -21.05 -5.42 8.40
C GLU A 855 -20.89 -4.31 7.35
N GLN A 856 -21.64 -4.35 6.24
CA GLN A 856 -21.62 -3.28 5.24
C GLN A 856 -22.15 -1.93 5.76
N ARG A 857 -23.03 -1.94 6.78
CA ARG A 857 -23.50 -0.71 7.43
C ARG A 857 -22.46 -0.19 8.40
N GLU A 858 -21.89 -1.07 9.23
CA GLU A 858 -20.80 -0.73 10.14
C GLU A 858 -19.61 -0.15 9.37
N LEU A 859 -19.23 -0.75 8.24
CA LEU A 859 -18.18 -0.22 7.38
C LEU A 859 -18.45 1.23 6.93
N LYS A 860 -19.71 1.53 6.62
CA LYS A 860 -20.12 2.88 6.24
C LYS A 860 -20.12 3.84 7.43
N GLU A 861 -20.50 3.36 8.62
CA GLU A 861 -20.48 4.11 9.86
C GLU A 861 -19.03 4.45 10.25
N LEU A 862 -18.12 3.48 10.23
CA LEU A 862 -16.68 3.66 10.45
C LEU A 862 -16.08 4.65 9.44
N SER A 863 -16.45 4.56 8.17
CA SER A 863 -15.98 5.52 7.15
C SER A 863 -16.47 6.96 7.43
N SER A 864 -17.67 7.11 7.99
CA SER A 864 -18.20 8.42 8.39
C SER A 864 -17.50 8.92 9.65
N GLU A 865 -17.27 8.04 10.63
CA GLU A 865 -16.59 8.35 11.88
C GLU A 865 -15.15 8.81 11.65
N ALA A 866 -14.39 8.11 10.79
CA ALA A 866 -13.04 8.54 10.41
C ALA A 866 -13.04 9.94 9.79
N TYR A 867 -14.03 10.24 8.94
CA TYR A 867 -14.18 11.56 8.33
C TYR A 867 -14.55 12.64 9.36
N ASP A 868 -15.46 12.34 10.29
CA ASP A 868 -15.87 13.27 11.34
C ASP A 868 -14.70 13.59 12.29
N ILE A 869 -13.87 12.60 12.64
CA ILE A 869 -12.64 12.81 13.44
C ILE A 869 -11.63 13.66 12.67
N TYR A 870 -11.46 13.39 11.37
CA TYR A 870 -10.57 14.20 10.53
C TYR A 870 -11.05 15.65 10.40
N GLU A 871 -12.35 15.87 10.22
CA GLU A 871 -12.94 17.22 10.20
C GLU A 871 -12.80 17.92 11.56
N GLU A 872 -12.98 17.20 12.67
CA GLU A 872 -12.74 17.72 14.03
C GLU A 872 -11.27 18.13 14.22
N ALA A 873 -10.33 17.29 13.78
CA ALA A 873 -8.89 17.55 13.89
C ALA A 873 -8.39 18.69 13.00
N THR A 874 -9.08 18.96 11.87
CA THR A 874 -8.68 19.98 10.90
C THR A 874 -9.53 21.24 10.96
N ALA A 875 -10.55 21.29 11.83
CA ALA A 875 -11.39 22.45 12.01
C ALA A 875 -10.53 23.64 12.51
N PRO A 876 -10.58 24.80 11.82
CA PRO A 876 -9.83 25.97 12.28
C PRO A 876 -10.34 26.37 13.67
N GLU A 877 -9.41 26.60 14.61
CA GLU A 877 -9.79 27.03 15.95
C GLU A 877 -10.69 28.27 15.86
N PRO A 878 -11.77 28.33 16.65
CA PRO A 878 -12.61 29.50 16.70
C PRO A 878 -11.75 30.69 17.13
N GLU A 879 -11.76 31.77 16.35
CA GLU A 879 -11.01 32.99 16.62
C GLU A 879 -11.35 33.52 18.02
N VAL A 880 -10.54 33.19 19.03
CA VAL A 880 -10.76 33.64 20.40
C VAL A 880 -10.30 35.09 20.47
N ALA A 881 -11.25 36.02 20.38
CA ALA A 881 -10.97 37.43 20.59
C ALA A 881 -10.38 37.61 22.00
N LEU A 882 -9.15 38.14 22.07
CA LEU A 882 -8.47 38.46 23.33
C LEU A 882 -9.40 39.30 24.19
N THR A 883 -9.57 38.90 25.45
CA THR A 883 -10.30 39.74 26.41
C THR A 883 -9.56 41.08 26.58
N PRO A 884 -10.25 42.18 26.94
CA PRO A 884 -9.58 43.46 27.17
C PRO A 884 -8.45 43.39 28.20
N GLU A 885 -8.55 42.52 29.20
CA GLU A 885 -7.45 42.25 30.15
C GLU A 885 -6.26 41.56 29.47
N GLN A 886 -6.48 40.49 28.70
CA GLN A 886 -5.41 39.80 27.97
C GLN A 886 -4.75 40.70 26.92
N ALA A 887 -5.54 41.51 26.20
CA ALA A 887 -5.02 42.49 25.26
C ALA A 887 -4.16 43.55 25.98
N ALA A 888 -4.59 44.03 27.15
CA ALA A 888 -3.81 44.97 27.95
C ALA A 888 -2.51 44.33 28.49
N GLU A 889 -2.55 43.05 28.86
CA GLU A 889 -1.39 42.29 29.30
C GLU A 889 -0.37 42.08 28.18
N VAL A 890 -0.82 41.71 26.98
CA VAL A 890 0.03 41.60 25.78
C VAL A 890 0.69 42.95 25.45
N VAL A 891 -0.08 44.05 25.49
CA VAL A 891 0.45 45.42 25.29
C VAL A 891 1.48 45.77 26.36
N GLN A 892 1.28 45.35 27.61
CA GLN A 892 2.19 45.63 28.70
C GLN A 892 3.47 44.78 28.63
N ILE A 893 3.37 43.53 28.17
CA ILE A 893 4.52 42.67 27.86
C ILE A 893 5.33 43.31 26.72
N ALA A 894 4.67 43.69 25.62
CA ALA A 894 5.27 44.37 24.48
C ALA A 894 5.99 45.67 24.89
N ALA A 895 5.37 46.49 25.75
CA ALA A 895 5.97 47.74 26.25
C ALA A 895 7.22 47.53 27.13
N ASN A 896 7.40 46.34 27.70
CA ASN A 896 8.56 46.00 28.52
C ASN A 896 9.70 45.33 27.72
N ILE A 897 9.48 45.03 26.44
CA ILE A 897 10.51 44.47 25.57
C ILE A 897 11.58 45.53 25.31
N ARG A 898 12.77 45.30 25.85
CA ARG A 898 13.94 46.16 25.66
C ARG A 898 14.60 45.91 24.31
N LEU A 899 14.12 46.62 23.28
CA LEU A 899 14.59 46.51 21.89
C LEU A 899 16.11 46.69 21.72
N ASP A 900 16.77 47.41 22.62
CA ASP A 900 18.23 47.60 22.64
C ASP A 900 19.01 46.33 22.98
N LYS A 901 18.33 45.30 23.52
CA LYS A 901 18.93 43.99 23.81
C LYS A 901 18.93 43.03 22.62
N PHE A 902 18.24 43.38 21.54
CA PHE A 902 18.17 42.58 20.32
C PHE A 902 19.13 43.12 19.26
N SER A 903 19.63 42.23 18.40
CA SER A 903 20.52 42.57 17.29
C SER A 903 19.83 43.53 16.31
N GLU A 904 20.62 44.28 15.54
CA GLU A 904 20.06 45.26 14.59
C GLU A 904 19.21 44.63 13.48
N GLU A 905 19.44 43.35 13.17
CA GLU A 905 18.68 42.58 12.17
C GLU A 905 17.30 42.12 12.70
N VAL A 906 17.18 41.85 14.01
CA VAL A 906 15.95 41.35 14.64
C VAL A 906 15.05 42.47 15.13
N ARG A 907 15.64 43.64 15.44
CA ARG A 907 14.91 44.80 15.98
C ARG A 907 13.73 45.26 15.10
N PRO A 908 13.81 45.30 13.75
CA PRO A 908 12.69 45.67 12.90
C PRO A 908 11.50 44.71 13.01
N LEU A 909 11.76 43.40 13.08
CA LEU A 909 10.72 42.36 13.14
C LEU A 909 9.97 42.38 14.47
N ILE A 910 10.69 42.57 15.59
CA ILE A 910 10.05 42.71 16.91
C ILE A 910 9.26 44.02 16.99
N THR A 911 9.75 45.10 16.35
CA THR A 911 9.02 46.37 16.30
C THR A 911 7.72 46.22 15.51
N GLU A 912 7.74 45.53 14.37
CA GLU A 912 6.56 45.23 13.56
C GLU A 912 5.55 44.31 14.28
N TRP A 913 6.00 43.39 15.13
CA TRP A 913 5.12 42.55 15.94
C TRP A 913 4.51 43.29 17.14
N VAL A 914 5.23 44.26 17.70
CA VAL A 914 4.74 45.10 18.82
C VAL A 914 3.73 46.15 18.35
N ASP A 915 3.92 46.71 17.15
CA ASP A 915 3.02 47.69 16.51
C ASP A 915 1.71 47.04 16.04
#